data_AF-A0A9X1IE61-F1
#
_entry.id   AF-A0A9X1IE61-F1
#
_cell.length_a   1.000
_cell.length_b   1.000
_cell.length_c   1.000
_cell.angle_alpha   90.00
_cell.angle_beta   90.00
_cell.angle_gamma   90.00
#
_symmetry.space_group_name_H-M   'P 1'
#
loop_
_entity.id
_entity.type
_entity.pdbx_description
1 polymer ?
#
loop_
_entity_poly.entity_id
_entity_poly.type
_entity_poly.pdbx_seq_one_letter_code
_entity_poly.pdbx_strand_id
1 'polypeptide(L)'
;MDGVGAPRLDMAGSVSVDIRFRLGLPIAWSSAGRSPNGVLAVEPVTFTFPPDYPFRSPQIELRREFDRCLAHVQPGPPSERPQPCVYDGLLGDLLAARGFGEILNQTLDWLEKAATGRLIDPAQGWEPVRRDTLSDIIVADAPALRAMVGRKPGHAWLGFDYLVCGAPSAVDVAYHGAVGTERVPFNPSTFPEKVAEEAGTDSVRRGRSLALFLWPGCDPTGQPVIADKYRPETVSTWAELVERAGEYGCRTPLVDAFAWFGRCAQAWRSAGRRPLVVILCARRPFRVIGEDSELELVPYLVRVEAPRALPNGPETEVRPAGHRHVVSPALLRRMSGEDDRVLPPWTLVGCGSLGSKIAIHAARSGRGPGRVVDPGILHLHNMARHGLVPQRWAIPLPEGKAHALAGTLSGFAQTAEAVPRSIVAALRDGTIRASDLRRDFALVNATASLPVREFLASRAAADLPRVIETTLYGAGRVGLVTVEGLDRNPNTADLVTEAYAAAVEDAALADAFLASTDLARVPIGMGCGSTTMMMSDARLSAFAAPMWEVISRFGRDGMPKDGGRVLFGTVGEDGLSLAWTSRAVAPVNIVRAEAYDGDPHEIRISARVCDLIDEEVRRWPGVETGGVLVGRYSEATSTFHAVDVLPAPEDSVRSATEFVLGTTGLRGALEALRGSSRGTLYCLGTWHSHLVESGPSPLDRATAQAMAVARLTPSALLIRTPTGFRALLCASVEAAVGASNDVTNAGEG
;
A
#
# COMPACT_ATOMS: atom_id res chain seq x y z
N MET A 1 49.46 12.44 -3.14
CA MET A 1 50.17 11.72 -2.05
C MET A 1 51.60 12.21 -1.99
N ASP A 2 52.13 12.45 -0.80
CA ASP A 2 53.47 13.01 -0.57
C ASP A 2 54.51 11.96 -0.17
N GLY A 3 54.04 10.76 0.22
CA GLY A 3 54.88 9.61 0.56
C GLY A 3 54.08 8.47 1.15
N VAL A 4 54.64 7.27 1.08
CA VAL A 4 54.09 6.02 1.63
C VAL A 4 55.12 5.43 2.59
N GLY A 5 54.70 5.13 3.82
CA GLY A 5 55.55 4.51 4.84
C GLY A 5 55.81 3.03 4.58
N ALA A 6 56.76 2.44 5.30
CA ALA A 6 57.01 1.01 5.22
C ALA A 6 55.80 0.22 5.78
N PRO A 7 55.42 -0.90 5.14
CA PRO A 7 54.33 -1.75 5.63
C PRO A 7 54.70 -2.38 6.97
N ARG A 8 53.72 -2.47 7.87
CA ARG A 8 53.83 -3.12 9.18
C ARG A 8 52.87 -4.31 9.21
N LEU A 9 53.38 -5.50 9.43
CA LEU A 9 52.57 -6.72 9.58
C LEU A 9 52.21 -6.92 11.06
N ASP A 10 50.94 -7.15 11.36
CA ASP A 10 50.50 -7.52 12.70
C ASP A 10 50.47 -9.04 12.91
N MET A 11 50.29 -9.47 14.16
CA MET A 11 50.23 -10.90 14.53
C MET A 11 48.98 -11.62 13.98
N ALA A 12 47.96 -10.87 13.52
CA ALA A 12 46.73 -11.39 12.94
C ALA A 12 46.80 -11.51 11.41
N GLY A 13 47.92 -11.13 10.79
CA GLY A 13 48.15 -11.19 9.34
C GLY A 13 47.66 -9.95 8.58
N SER A 14 47.24 -8.89 9.28
CA SER A 14 46.89 -7.62 8.64
C SER A 14 48.15 -6.80 8.34
N VAL A 15 48.11 -6.04 7.25
CA VAL A 15 49.21 -5.16 6.83
C VAL A 15 48.76 -3.71 7.00
N SER A 16 49.44 -2.93 7.83
CA SER A 16 49.18 -1.49 7.99
C SER A 16 50.21 -0.65 7.25
N VAL A 17 49.76 0.37 6.53
CA VAL A 17 50.62 1.32 5.79
C VAL A 17 50.21 2.75 6.12
N ASP A 18 51.18 3.61 6.45
CA ASP A 18 50.94 5.05 6.65
C ASP A 18 51.09 5.78 5.32
N ILE A 19 50.04 6.42 4.84
CA ILE A 19 50.03 7.23 3.61
C ILE A 19 49.96 8.71 3.99
N ARG A 20 50.84 9.53 3.43
CA ARG A 20 50.86 10.99 3.65
C ARG A 20 50.09 11.73 2.56
N PHE A 21 49.01 12.40 2.95
CA PHE A 21 48.17 13.21 2.08
C PHE A 21 48.60 14.67 2.15
N ARG A 22 49.17 15.20 1.07
CA ARG A 22 49.39 16.64 0.92
C ARG A 22 48.09 17.29 0.46
N LEU A 23 47.56 18.20 1.27
CA LEU A 23 46.26 18.83 1.07
C LEU A 23 46.39 20.16 0.32
N GLY A 24 45.39 20.52 -0.48
CA GLY A 24 45.31 21.80 -1.18
C GLY A 24 44.87 22.97 -0.28
N LEU A 25 45.55 23.21 0.86
CA LEU A 25 45.14 24.24 1.82
C LEU A 25 45.46 25.67 1.34
N PRO A 26 44.64 26.68 1.71
CA PRO A 26 44.95 28.10 1.51
C PRO A 26 46.36 28.47 2.00
N ILE A 27 47.03 29.40 1.29
CA ILE A 27 48.44 29.78 1.53
C ILE A 27 48.73 30.11 3.00
N ALA A 28 47.81 30.82 3.67
CA ALA A 28 47.96 31.19 5.07
C ALA A 28 48.00 29.95 6.01
N TRP A 29 47.21 28.92 5.74
CA TRP A 29 47.16 27.69 6.54
C TRP A 29 48.31 26.75 6.21
N SER A 30 48.67 26.66 4.93
CA SER A 30 49.85 25.94 4.46
C SER A 30 51.12 26.48 5.11
N SER A 31 51.24 27.80 5.25
CA SER A 31 52.38 28.46 5.92
C SER A 31 52.40 28.19 7.43
N ALA A 32 51.24 28.04 8.06
CA ALA A 32 51.10 27.67 9.47
C ALA A 32 51.22 26.16 9.72
N GLY A 33 51.31 25.35 8.66
CA GLY A 33 51.40 23.89 8.72
C GLY A 33 50.11 23.15 9.08
N ARG A 34 49.00 23.86 9.37
CA ARG A 34 47.70 23.29 9.75
C ARG A 34 46.53 24.24 9.49
N SER A 35 45.34 23.69 9.34
CA SER A 35 44.08 24.44 9.25
C SER A 35 43.56 24.88 10.63
N PRO A 36 42.58 25.81 10.70
CA PRO A 36 41.90 26.19 11.95
C PRO A 36 41.23 25.01 12.66
N ASN A 37 40.80 23.99 11.91
CA ASN A 37 40.20 22.76 12.45
C ASN A 37 41.26 21.71 12.84
N GLY A 38 42.54 22.08 12.83
CA GLY A 38 43.64 21.22 13.26
C GLY A 38 44.13 20.22 12.21
N VAL A 39 43.60 20.20 10.98
CA VAL A 39 44.08 19.29 9.92
C VAL A 39 45.43 19.76 9.40
N LEU A 40 46.42 18.86 9.29
CA LEU A 40 47.79 19.19 8.88
C LEU A 40 47.88 19.41 7.36
N ALA A 41 48.82 20.26 6.93
CA ALA A 41 49.07 20.46 5.48
C ALA A 41 49.55 19.18 4.78
N VAL A 42 50.24 18.30 5.52
CA VAL A 42 50.54 16.92 5.13
C VAL A 42 50.00 16.01 6.22
N GLU A 43 48.83 15.42 6.00
CA GLU A 43 48.13 14.60 6.99
C GLU A 43 48.52 13.11 6.83
N PRO A 44 49.09 12.46 7.85
CA PRO A 44 49.30 11.02 7.84
C PRO A 44 48.00 10.26 8.13
N VAL A 45 47.69 9.28 7.29
CA VAL A 45 46.55 8.37 7.44
C VAL A 45 47.04 6.93 7.38
N THR A 46 46.63 6.11 8.35
CA THR A 46 46.97 4.68 8.37
C THR A 46 45.86 3.89 7.67
N PHE A 47 46.27 3.07 6.70
CA PHE A 47 45.40 2.07 6.07
C PHE A 47 45.79 0.69 6.56
N THR A 48 44.87 -0.03 7.18
CA THR A 48 45.07 -1.40 7.66
C THR A 48 44.32 -2.36 6.76
N PHE A 49 45.08 -3.11 5.96
CA PHE A 49 44.59 -4.12 5.03
C PHE A 49 44.39 -5.44 5.76
N PRO A 50 43.16 -5.98 5.82
CA PRO A 50 42.89 -7.24 6.50
C PRO A 50 43.45 -8.43 5.69
N PRO A 51 43.61 -9.62 6.31
CA PRO A 51 44.14 -10.82 5.63
C PRO A 51 43.33 -11.27 4.40
N ASP A 52 42.04 -10.93 4.36
CA ASP A 52 41.11 -11.26 3.28
C ASP A 52 40.97 -10.14 2.23
N TYR A 53 41.86 -9.13 2.24
CA TYR A 53 41.96 -8.15 1.16
C TYR A 53 42.28 -8.85 -0.19
N PRO A 54 41.61 -8.49 -1.31
CA PRO A 54 40.72 -7.34 -1.51
C PRO A 54 39.22 -7.60 -1.28
N PHE A 55 38.81 -8.74 -0.72
CA PHE A 55 37.39 -9.03 -0.45
C PHE A 55 36.83 -8.27 0.75
N ARG A 56 37.70 -7.74 1.62
CA ARG A 56 37.37 -6.79 2.67
C ARG A 56 38.16 -5.50 2.48
N SER A 57 37.49 -4.37 2.62
CA SER A 57 38.12 -3.05 2.50
C SER A 57 39.16 -2.82 3.60
N PRO A 58 40.20 -2.02 3.34
CA PRO A 58 41.10 -1.57 4.39
C PRO A 58 40.35 -0.68 5.40
N GLN A 59 40.76 -0.76 6.66
CA GLN A 59 40.36 0.21 7.68
C GLN A 59 41.19 1.49 7.55
N ILE A 60 40.56 2.64 7.77
CA ILE A 60 41.17 3.96 7.66
C ILE A 60 41.24 4.56 9.05
N GLU A 61 42.43 4.96 9.50
CA GLU A 61 42.66 5.56 10.80
C GLU A 61 43.45 6.86 10.69
N LEU A 62 43.00 7.89 11.40
CA LEU A 62 43.67 9.19 11.51
C LEU A 62 44.67 9.18 12.68
N ARG A 63 45.50 10.23 12.79
CA ARG A 63 46.37 10.44 13.96
C ARG A 63 45.53 10.56 15.26
N ARG A 64 46.11 10.15 16.40
CA ARG A 64 45.39 10.07 17.69
C ARG A 64 44.83 11.41 18.15
N GLU A 65 45.53 12.48 17.83
CA GLU A 65 45.27 13.87 18.22
C GLU A 65 44.38 14.59 17.21
N PHE A 66 43.79 13.86 16.25
CA PHE A 66 42.83 14.41 15.30
C PHE A 66 41.50 14.69 16.02
N ASP A 67 40.88 15.84 15.73
CA ASP A 67 39.66 16.25 16.43
C ASP A 67 38.48 15.33 16.08
N ARG A 68 37.93 14.67 17.11
CA ARG A 68 36.77 13.79 17.02
C ARG A 68 35.44 14.55 16.95
N CYS A 69 35.46 15.88 17.13
CA CYS A 69 34.29 16.75 17.03
C CYS A 69 33.96 17.19 15.60
N LEU A 70 34.69 16.69 14.61
CA LEU A 70 34.35 16.86 13.21
C LEU A 70 33.30 15.82 12.77
N ALA A 71 32.41 16.22 11.86
CA ALA A 71 31.39 15.33 11.29
C ALA A 71 32.04 14.17 10.53
N HIS A 72 31.29 13.09 10.30
CA HIS A 72 31.78 11.88 9.63
C HIS A 72 33.03 11.25 10.26
N VAL A 73 33.24 11.43 11.57
CA VAL A 73 34.19 10.62 12.36
C VAL A 73 33.39 9.56 13.12
N GLN A 74 33.82 8.30 13.03
CA GLN A 74 33.20 7.18 13.72
C GLN A 74 33.29 7.37 15.25
N PRO A 75 32.22 7.02 16.00
CA PRO A 75 32.29 7.00 17.45
C PRO A 75 33.27 5.91 17.90
N GLY A 76 34.03 6.19 18.94
CA GLY A 76 34.99 5.25 19.51
C GLY A 76 35.69 5.84 20.74
N PRO A 77 36.29 4.99 21.59
CA PRO A 77 36.92 5.44 22.82
C PRO A 77 38.11 6.37 22.54
N PRO A 78 38.43 7.32 23.44
CA PRO A 78 39.57 8.23 23.28
C PRO A 78 40.93 7.52 23.14
N SER A 79 41.03 6.26 23.61
CA SER A 79 42.22 5.43 23.53
C SER A 79 42.54 4.92 22.12
N GLU A 80 41.55 4.87 21.23
CA GLU A 80 41.71 4.40 19.86
C GLU A 80 42.06 5.54 18.90
N ARG A 81 42.41 5.21 17.66
CA ARG A 81 42.58 6.22 16.61
C ARG A 81 41.22 6.60 16.01
N PRO A 82 40.97 7.89 15.69
CA PRO A 82 39.74 8.28 15.02
C PRO A 82 39.65 7.63 13.63
N GLN A 83 38.48 7.13 13.26
CA GLN A 83 38.23 6.54 11.95
C GLN A 83 37.28 7.43 11.15
N PRO A 84 37.64 7.89 9.94
CA PRO A 84 36.77 8.71 9.12
C PRO A 84 35.80 7.84 8.33
N CYS A 85 34.58 8.35 8.13
CA CYS A 85 33.58 7.82 7.23
C CYS A 85 33.70 8.56 5.89
N VAL A 86 34.56 8.06 5.00
CA VAL A 86 34.93 8.76 3.76
C VAL A 86 33.96 8.52 2.60
N TYR A 87 32.99 7.62 2.75
CA TYR A 87 32.09 7.22 1.67
C TYR A 87 30.68 6.97 2.19
N ASP A 88 29.67 7.42 1.42
CA ASP A 88 28.26 7.15 1.68
C ASP A 88 27.87 5.77 1.10
N GLY A 89 28.23 4.73 1.86
CA GLY A 89 28.03 3.33 1.49
C GLY A 89 29.06 2.40 2.15
N LEU A 90 29.04 1.11 1.77
CA LEU A 90 30.04 0.17 2.25
C LEU A 90 31.36 0.38 1.50
N LEU A 91 32.45 0.58 2.22
CA LEU A 91 33.77 0.79 1.63
C LEU A 91 34.25 -0.43 0.82
N GLY A 92 33.78 -1.63 1.17
CA GLY A 92 33.99 -2.87 0.40
C GLY A 92 33.35 -2.82 -1.00
N ASP A 93 32.15 -2.24 -1.11
CA ASP A 93 31.47 -2.07 -2.40
C ASP A 93 32.23 -1.07 -3.27
N LEU A 94 32.73 0.03 -2.67
CA LEU A 94 33.58 1.00 -3.37
C LEU A 94 34.88 0.36 -3.86
N LEU A 95 35.53 -0.44 -3.02
CA LEU A 95 36.73 -1.19 -3.40
C LEU A 95 36.46 -2.14 -4.56
N ALA A 96 35.38 -2.91 -4.50
CA ALA A 96 35.03 -3.87 -5.53
C ALA A 96 34.65 -3.19 -6.87
N ALA A 97 33.94 -2.05 -6.80
CA ALA A 97 33.44 -1.35 -7.99
C ALA A 97 34.48 -0.44 -8.64
N ARG A 98 35.32 0.25 -7.85
CA ARG A 98 36.22 1.33 -8.34
C ARG A 98 37.68 1.18 -7.89
N GLY A 99 37.99 0.18 -7.08
CA GLY A 99 39.35 -0.10 -6.63
C GLY A 99 39.83 0.81 -5.49
N PHE A 100 41.01 0.50 -4.96
CA PHE A 100 41.60 1.22 -3.83
C PHE A 100 41.93 2.69 -4.15
N GLY A 101 42.21 3.01 -5.42
CA GLY A 101 42.49 4.39 -5.85
C GLY A 101 41.33 5.34 -5.52
N GLU A 102 40.09 4.88 -5.65
CA GLU A 102 38.93 5.70 -5.32
C GLU A 102 38.78 5.90 -3.81
N ILE A 103 39.11 4.91 -2.99
CA ILE A 103 39.17 5.07 -1.53
C ILE A 103 40.16 6.18 -1.14
N LEU A 104 41.31 6.25 -1.81
CA LEU A 104 42.29 7.30 -1.59
C LEU A 104 41.74 8.68 -2.00
N ASN A 105 41.04 8.77 -3.13
CA ASN A 105 40.40 10.02 -3.58
C ASN A 105 39.34 10.49 -2.58
N GLN A 106 38.46 9.60 -2.12
CA GLN A 106 37.45 9.90 -1.12
C GLN A 106 38.07 10.32 0.22
N THR A 107 39.17 9.68 0.62
CA THR A 107 39.92 10.07 1.83
C THR A 107 40.51 11.47 1.69
N LEU A 108 41.08 11.81 0.53
CA LEU A 108 41.62 13.14 0.27
C LEU A 108 40.52 14.21 0.30
N ASP A 109 39.41 13.99 -0.42
CA ASP A 109 38.26 14.90 -0.43
C ASP A 109 37.69 15.12 0.98
N TRP A 110 37.56 14.03 1.75
CA TRP A 110 37.12 14.10 3.15
C TRP A 110 38.08 14.96 4.00
N LEU A 111 39.40 14.78 3.87
CA LEU A 111 40.40 15.57 4.60
C LEU A 111 40.36 17.06 4.24
N GLU A 112 40.16 17.40 2.97
CA GLU A 112 40.04 18.80 2.52
C GLU A 112 38.76 19.46 3.02
N LYS A 113 37.64 18.72 3.02
CA LYS A 113 36.38 19.15 3.67
C LYS A 113 36.54 19.32 5.17
N ALA A 114 37.26 18.42 5.85
CA ALA A 114 37.57 18.52 7.26
C ALA A 114 38.40 19.79 7.56
N ALA A 115 39.42 20.05 6.75
CA ALA A 115 40.29 21.20 6.90
C ALA A 115 39.56 22.54 6.75
N THR A 116 38.56 22.59 5.86
CA THR A 116 37.79 23.80 5.53
C THR A 116 36.48 23.94 6.30
N GLY A 117 36.11 22.96 7.14
CA GLY A 117 34.86 22.97 7.91
C GLY A 117 33.62 22.69 7.05
N ARG A 118 33.78 21.98 5.94
CA ARG A 118 32.74 21.67 4.94
C ARG A 118 32.31 20.21 4.95
N LEU A 119 32.54 19.51 6.06
CA LEU A 119 32.06 18.13 6.23
C LEU A 119 30.54 18.05 6.38
N ILE A 120 29.91 19.11 6.89
CA ILE A 120 28.45 19.23 6.88
C ILE A 120 28.07 20.15 5.72
N ASP A 121 27.28 19.64 4.78
CA ASP A 121 26.71 20.42 3.68
C ASP A 121 25.30 20.89 4.06
N PRO A 122 25.05 22.21 4.22
CA PRO A 122 23.72 22.74 4.51
C PRO A 122 22.67 22.38 3.46
N ALA A 123 23.06 22.12 2.21
CA ALA A 123 22.15 21.68 1.16
C ALA A 123 21.69 20.21 1.36
N GLN A 124 22.54 19.38 1.94
CA GLN A 124 22.23 17.98 2.27
C GLN A 124 21.44 17.87 3.58
N GLY A 125 21.82 18.66 4.59
CA GLY A 125 21.24 18.62 5.92
C GLY A 125 22.29 18.44 7.02
N TRP A 126 21.83 18.50 8.27
CA TRP A 126 22.66 18.37 9.47
C TRP A 126 22.97 16.89 9.70
N GLU A 127 24.26 16.57 9.83
CA GLU A 127 24.71 15.22 10.13
C GLU A 127 24.22 14.81 11.54
N PRO A 128 23.37 13.76 11.65
CA PRO A 128 22.94 13.27 12.94
C PRO A 128 24.12 12.72 13.75
N VAL A 129 24.01 12.74 15.08
CA VAL A 129 25.01 12.15 15.95
C VAL A 129 25.10 10.65 15.65
N ARG A 130 26.28 10.21 15.22
CA ARG A 130 26.57 8.83 14.80
C ARG A 130 26.34 7.83 15.94
N ARG A 131 25.45 6.87 15.70
CA ARG A 131 24.93 5.90 16.69
C ARG A 131 24.69 4.51 16.09
N ASP A 132 25.40 4.21 15.01
CA ASP A 132 25.07 3.11 14.08
C ASP A 132 25.37 1.71 14.64
N THR A 133 26.32 1.62 15.57
CA THR A 133 26.84 0.35 16.13
C THR A 133 26.32 0.04 17.52
N LEU A 134 25.32 0.79 18.00
CA LEU A 134 24.77 0.63 19.35
C LEU A 134 23.84 -0.57 19.45
N SER A 135 23.99 -1.34 20.52
CA SER A 135 23.20 -2.55 20.79
C SER A 135 21.81 -2.23 21.37
N ASP A 136 21.68 -1.13 22.12
CA ASP A 136 20.40 -0.67 22.65
C ASP A 136 19.62 0.08 21.57
N ILE A 137 18.37 -0.32 21.31
CA ILE A 137 17.52 0.25 20.27
C ILE A 137 16.20 0.73 20.86
N ILE A 138 15.93 2.02 20.65
CA ILE A 138 14.67 2.66 21.01
C ILE A 138 13.85 2.93 19.74
N VAL A 139 12.69 2.28 19.67
CA VAL A 139 11.69 2.49 18.63
C VAL A 139 10.77 3.63 19.06
N ALA A 140 10.70 4.71 18.29
CA ALA A 140 9.84 5.84 18.61
C ALA A 140 9.29 6.52 17.35
N ASP A 141 8.06 7.03 17.43
CA ASP A 141 7.44 7.87 16.41
C ASP A 141 8.04 9.28 16.47
N ALA A 142 9.05 9.54 15.62
CA ALA A 142 9.73 10.83 15.64
C ALA A 142 8.81 12.00 15.28
N PRO A 143 7.96 11.92 14.23
CA PRO A 143 6.94 12.95 13.97
C PRO A 143 6.05 13.26 15.19
N ALA A 144 5.54 12.24 15.89
CA ALA A 144 4.69 12.45 17.06
C ALA A 144 5.45 13.11 18.23
N LEU A 145 6.70 12.70 18.49
CA LEU A 145 7.53 13.35 19.51
C LEU A 145 7.85 14.80 19.15
N ARG A 146 8.21 15.08 17.89
CA ARG A 146 8.48 16.43 17.40
C ARG A 146 7.25 17.33 17.53
N ALA A 147 6.04 16.80 17.33
CA ALA A 147 4.79 17.55 17.51
C ALA A 147 4.55 18.00 18.97
N MET A 148 5.20 17.37 19.97
CA MET A 148 5.11 17.79 21.37
C MET A 148 6.01 18.99 21.72
N VAL A 149 6.96 19.34 20.84
CA VAL A 149 7.96 20.38 21.11
C VAL A 149 7.30 21.75 21.13
N GLY A 150 7.32 22.38 22.31
CA GLY A 150 6.78 23.72 22.53
C GLY A 150 7.83 24.82 22.39
N ARG A 151 7.38 26.09 22.49
CA ARG A 151 8.27 27.27 22.52
C ARG A 151 9.09 27.38 23.81
N LYS A 152 8.57 26.87 24.93
CA LYS A 152 9.26 26.86 26.22
C LYS A 152 10.00 25.53 26.41
N PRO A 153 11.14 25.53 27.12
CA PRO A 153 11.82 24.29 27.44
C PRO A 153 10.88 23.42 28.27
N GLY A 154 10.84 22.12 27.99
CA GLY A 154 9.85 21.24 28.60
C GLY A 154 10.18 19.77 28.48
N HIS A 155 9.30 18.97 29.07
CA HIS A 155 9.42 17.52 29.09
C HIS A 155 8.05 16.83 29.02
N ALA A 156 8.06 15.57 28.61
CA ALA A 156 6.93 14.66 28.66
C ALA A 156 7.38 13.28 29.16
N TRP A 157 6.62 12.72 30.09
CA TRP A 157 6.75 11.32 30.49
C TRP A 157 5.86 10.47 29.60
N LEU A 158 6.43 9.43 29.01
CA LEU A 158 5.80 8.54 28.04
C LEU A 158 5.95 7.09 28.51
N GLY A 159 5.10 6.20 28.01
CA GLY A 159 5.24 4.77 28.26
C GLY A 159 6.42 4.18 27.47
N PHE A 160 7.14 3.23 28.07
CA PHE A 160 8.23 2.50 27.42
C PHE A 160 8.08 1.01 27.66
N ASP A 161 7.72 0.27 26.61
CA ASP A 161 7.67 -1.20 26.65
C ASP A 161 9.00 -1.74 26.11
N TYR A 162 9.61 -2.69 26.81
CA TYR A 162 10.94 -3.18 26.44
C TYR A 162 11.08 -4.70 26.55
N LEU A 163 12.06 -5.18 25.78
CA LEU A 163 12.63 -6.50 25.82
C LEU A 163 14.11 -6.38 26.19
N VAL A 164 14.57 -7.29 27.03
CA VAL A 164 15.98 -7.46 27.35
C VAL A 164 16.45 -8.75 26.72
N CYS A 165 17.40 -8.66 25.80
CA CYS A 165 17.98 -9.78 25.10
C CYS A 165 19.34 -10.12 25.71
N GLY A 166 19.50 -11.38 26.15
CA GLY A 166 20.74 -11.89 26.75
C GLY A 166 20.48 -12.78 27.97
N ALA A 167 21.42 -13.68 28.27
CA ALA A 167 21.32 -14.54 29.45
C ALA A 167 21.24 -13.70 30.73
N PRO A 168 20.50 -14.12 31.78
CA PRO A 168 20.37 -13.40 33.05
C PRO A 168 21.71 -13.08 33.73
N SER A 169 22.75 -13.86 33.44
CA SER A 169 24.12 -13.71 33.94
C SER A 169 25.08 -12.97 32.98
N ALA A 170 24.63 -12.59 31.79
CA ALA A 170 25.47 -11.89 30.81
C ALA A 170 25.75 -10.46 31.28
N VAL A 171 27.02 -10.07 31.22
CA VAL A 171 27.49 -8.72 31.57
C VAL A 171 26.93 -7.67 30.60
N ASP A 172 26.80 -8.05 29.32
CA ASP A 172 26.23 -7.21 28.25
C ASP A 172 24.87 -7.75 27.79
N VAL A 173 23.81 -7.18 28.36
CA VAL A 173 22.45 -7.33 27.82
C VAL A 173 22.11 -6.13 26.95
N ALA A 174 21.33 -6.36 25.89
CA ALA A 174 20.82 -5.32 24.99
C ALA A 174 19.34 -5.04 25.28
N TYR A 175 18.95 -3.77 25.26
CA TYR A 175 17.57 -3.34 25.44
C TYR A 175 16.97 -2.94 24.10
N HIS A 176 15.82 -3.54 23.78
CA HIS A 176 15.02 -3.17 22.63
C HIS A 176 13.64 -2.77 23.11
N GLY A 177 13.16 -1.57 22.81
CA GLY A 177 11.85 -1.17 23.29
C GLY A 177 11.20 -0.04 22.51
N ALA A 178 9.90 0.08 22.66
CA ALA A 178 9.07 1.07 21.98
C ALA A 178 8.59 2.14 22.97
N VAL A 179 8.70 3.39 22.56
CA VAL A 179 8.21 4.56 23.29
C VAL A 179 6.84 4.94 22.74
N GLY A 180 5.85 5.03 23.63
CA GLY A 180 4.50 5.49 23.30
C GLY A 180 4.44 6.98 23.01
N THR A 181 3.33 7.42 22.40
CA THR A 181 3.10 8.82 22.01
C THR A 181 2.17 9.57 22.96
N GLU A 182 1.65 8.91 23.99
CA GLU A 182 0.76 9.51 24.98
C GLU A 182 1.48 9.85 26.28
N ARG A 183 1.12 10.99 26.89
CA ARG A 183 1.66 11.41 28.19
C ARG A 183 1.16 10.49 29.29
N VAL A 184 2.09 9.92 30.06
CA VAL A 184 1.80 9.03 31.18
C VAL A 184 1.92 9.81 32.50
N PRO A 185 0.81 10.15 33.16
CA PRO A 185 0.87 10.67 34.52
C PRO A 185 1.24 9.56 35.51
N PHE A 186 2.03 9.90 36.52
CA PHE A 186 2.32 9.02 37.64
C PHE A 186 2.56 9.83 38.92
N ASN A 187 2.39 9.16 40.04
CA ASN A 187 2.65 9.68 41.38
C ASN A 187 3.26 8.54 42.23
N PRO A 188 3.62 8.75 43.50
CA PRO A 188 4.24 7.70 44.32
C PRO A 188 3.41 6.41 44.45
N SER A 189 2.07 6.45 44.38
CA SER A 189 1.24 5.25 44.48
C SER A 189 1.11 4.48 43.17
N THR A 190 1.08 5.17 42.02
CA THR A 190 0.94 4.53 40.70
C THR A 190 2.28 4.19 40.04
N PHE A 191 3.39 4.74 40.54
CA PHE A 191 4.72 4.52 39.99
C PHE A 191 5.12 3.04 39.86
N PRO A 192 4.91 2.16 40.86
CA PRO A 192 5.27 0.74 40.74
C PRO A 192 4.61 0.02 39.56
N GLU A 193 3.37 0.40 39.21
CA GLU A 193 2.64 -0.18 38.07
C GLU A 193 3.20 0.28 36.72
N LYS A 194 3.84 1.47 36.68
CA LYS A 194 4.46 2.02 35.48
C LYS A 194 5.86 1.46 35.22
N VAL A 195 6.48 0.89 36.26
CA VAL A 195 7.83 0.33 36.21
C VAL A 195 7.79 -1.12 36.69
N ALA A 196 7.34 -2.01 35.80
CA ALA A 196 7.13 -3.42 36.08
C ALA A 196 7.92 -4.29 35.10
N GLU A 197 8.42 -5.44 35.55
CA GLU A 197 9.07 -6.44 34.70
C GLU A 197 8.33 -7.76 34.89
N GLU A 198 8.03 -8.45 33.78
CA GLU A 198 7.37 -9.75 33.76
C GLU A 198 8.43 -10.85 33.70
N ALA A 199 8.18 -11.98 34.38
CA ALA A 199 9.06 -13.14 34.29
C ALA A 199 9.07 -13.67 32.85
N GLY A 200 10.23 -13.58 32.20
CA GLY A 200 10.44 -14.06 30.85
C GLY A 200 10.97 -15.50 30.80
N THR A 201 11.36 -15.93 29.60
CA THR A 201 12.14 -17.18 29.44
C THR A 201 13.61 -16.93 29.81
N ASP A 202 14.42 -17.98 29.93
CA ASP A 202 15.85 -17.87 30.28
C ASP A 202 16.70 -17.01 29.33
N SER A 203 16.18 -16.57 28.18
CA SER A 203 16.92 -15.78 27.16
C SER A 203 16.34 -14.39 26.86
N VAL A 204 15.08 -14.12 27.23
CA VAL A 204 14.39 -12.86 26.93
C VAL A 204 13.47 -12.49 28.10
N ARG A 205 13.68 -11.28 28.65
CA ARG A 205 12.80 -10.67 29.66
C ARG A 205 12.01 -9.53 29.04
N ARG A 206 10.76 -9.34 29.49
CA ARG A 206 9.89 -8.26 29.03
C ARG A 206 9.50 -7.38 30.20
N GLY A 207 9.39 -6.07 29.98
CA GLY A 207 8.87 -5.17 30.99
C GLY A 207 8.30 -3.89 30.42
N ARG A 208 7.79 -3.08 31.33
CA ARG A 208 7.24 -1.75 31.11
C ARG A 208 7.95 -0.77 32.03
N SER A 209 8.25 0.40 31.52
CA SER A 209 8.89 1.49 32.24
C SER A 209 8.47 2.82 31.62
N LEU A 210 9.21 3.88 31.95
CA LEU A 210 8.97 5.22 31.49
C LEU A 210 10.06 5.67 30.50
N ALA A 211 9.67 6.54 29.59
CA ALA A 211 10.57 7.35 28.77
C ALA A 211 10.37 8.83 29.09
N LEU A 212 11.46 9.57 29.20
CA LEU A 212 11.48 11.01 29.41
C LEU A 212 11.89 11.69 28.11
N PHE A 213 10.95 12.32 27.42
CA PHE A 213 11.23 13.15 26.25
C PHE A 213 11.43 14.61 26.66
N LEU A 214 12.51 15.23 26.19
CA LEU A 214 12.97 16.56 26.61
C LEU A 214 13.20 17.45 25.39
N TRP A 215 12.82 18.72 25.47
CA TRP A 215 13.05 19.67 24.38
C TRP A 215 13.49 21.05 24.86
N PRO A 216 14.31 21.76 24.03
CA PRO A 216 14.71 23.12 24.32
C PRO A 216 13.58 24.10 24.08
N GLY A 217 13.70 25.27 24.71
CA GLY A 217 12.91 26.44 24.36
C GLY A 217 13.75 27.52 23.71
N CYS A 218 13.46 28.76 24.09
CA CYS A 218 14.23 29.92 23.67
C CYS A 218 15.31 30.31 24.69
N ASP A 219 16.36 30.96 24.20
CA ASP A 219 17.38 31.64 24.97
C ASP A 219 16.83 32.93 25.64
N PRO A 220 17.61 33.64 26.47
CA PRO A 220 17.16 34.88 27.12
C PRO A 220 16.78 36.02 26.18
N THR A 221 17.18 35.96 24.90
CA THR A 221 16.82 36.95 23.87
C THR A 221 15.51 36.59 23.14
N GLY A 222 14.93 35.42 23.45
CA GLY A 222 13.71 34.91 22.83
C GLY A 222 13.95 34.11 21.55
N GLN A 223 15.21 33.91 21.14
CA GLN A 223 15.55 33.07 19.99
C GLN A 223 15.60 31.59 20.37
N PRO A 224 15.22 30.65 19.48
CA PRO A 224 15.35 29.23 19.76
C PRO A 224 16.79 28.86 20.14
N VAL A 225 16.98 28.01 21.16
CA VAL A 225 18.30 27.44 21.44
C VAL A 225 18.66 26.48 20.31
N ILE A 226 19.72 26.79 19.56
CA ILE A 226 20.22 25.98 18.44
C ILE A 226 21.52 25.28 18.86
N ALA A 227 21.56 23.95 18.69
CA ALA A 227 22.74 23.12 18.88
C ALA A 227 23.52 23.03 17.56
N ASP A 228 24.31 24.07 17.27
CA ASP A 228 25.06 24.30 16.03
C ASP A 228 26.49 23.72 16.02
N LYS A 229 26.88 23.05 17.10
CA LYS A 229 28.16 22.34 17.22
C LYS A 229 27.95 20.85 17.11
N TYR A 230 28.67 20.22 16.20
CA TYR A 230 28.74 18.76 16.15
C TYR A 230 29.51 18.24 17.36
N ARG A 231 29.00 17.16 17.96
CA ARG A 231 29.57 16.48 19.12
C ARG A 231 29.52 14.98 18.86
N PRO A 232 30.62 14.25 19.05
CA PRO A 232 30.59 12.80 18.98
C PRO A 232 29.76 12.25 20.16
N GLU A 233 29.28 11.02 20.02
CA GLU A 233 28.62 10.38 21.15
C GLU A 233 29.66 9.89 22.17
N THR A 234 29.64 10.46 23.36
CA THR A 234 30.62 10.22 24.43
C THR A 234 29.97 10.05 25.80
N VAL A 235 28.64 10.19 25.90
CA VAL A 235 27.95 10.14 27.18
C VAL A 235 27.94 8.70 27.69
N SER A 236 28.51 8.52 28.88
CA SER A 236 28.62 7.25 29.60
C SER A 236 28.10 7.33 31.04
N THR A 237 27.98 8.55 31.58
CA THR A 237 27.49 8.81 32.94
C THR A 237 26.33 9.80 32.98
N TRP A 238 25.63 9.83 34.11
CA TRP A 238 24.53 10.78 34.34
C TRP A 238 25.03 12.23 34.35
N ALA A 239 26.21 12.50 34.91
CA ALA A 239 26.83 13.82 34.88
C ALA A 239 27.03 14.31 33.44
N GLU A 240 27.62 13.46 32.59
CA GLU A 240 27.84 13.75 31.17
C GLU A 240 26.51 13.93 30.40
N LEU A 241 25.48 13.15 30.73
CA LEU A 241 24.14 13.32 30.13
C LEU A 241 23.54 14.70 30.48
N VAL A 242 23.70 15.14 31.72
CA VAL A 242 23.24 16.46 32.18
C VAL A 242 24.04 17.57 31.49
N GLU A 243 25.34 17.37 31.24
CA GLU A 243 26.17 18.29 30.45
C GLU A 243 25.70 18.40 29.01
N ARG A 244 25.51 17.26 28.33
CA ARG A 244 24.96 17.19 26.98
C ARG A 244 23.58 17.81 26.88
N ALA A 245 22.71 17.57 27.87
CA ALA A 245 21.41 18.23 27.95
C ALA A 245 21.54 19.75 28.08
N GLY A 246 22.60 20.26 28.73
CA GLY A 246 22.93 21.68 28.74
C GLY A 246 23.26 22.24 27.37
N GLU A 247 24.10 21.54 26.60
CA GLU A 247 24.45 21.93 25.22
C GLU A 247 23.21 21.99 24.32
N TYR A 248 22.23 21.12 24.56
CA TYR A 248 20.98 21.07 23.79
C TYR A 248 19.86 21.95 24.34
N GLY A 249 20.08 22.71 25.42
CA GLY A 249 19.03 23.56 26.04
C GLY A 249 17.97 22.79 26.85
N CYS A 250 18.24 21.53 27.20
CA CYS A 250 17.35 20.60 27.89
C CYS A 250 17.71 20.38 29.38
N ARG A 251 18.76 21.03 29.91
CA ARG A 251 19.25 20.80 31.29
C ARG A 251 18.18 21.03 32.37
N THR A 252 17.53 22.18 32.36
CA THR A 252 16.51 22.51 33.38
C THR A 252 15.33 21.53 33.34
N PRO A 253 14.70 21.27 32.18
CA PRO A 253 13.67 20.23 32.08
C PRO A 253 14.10 18.85 32.57
N LEU A 254 15.35 18.45 32.30
CA LEU A 254 15.89 17.15 32.71
C LEU A 254 15.99 17.06 34.24
N VAL A 255 16.61 18.06 34.87
CA VAL A 255 16.81 18.11 36.32
C VAL A 255 15.46 18.15 37.05
N ASP A 256 14.54 18.99 36.60
CA ASP A 256 13.21 19.14 37.22
C ASP A 256 12.38 17.86 37.10
N ALA A 257 12.34 17.25 35.92
CA ALA A 257 11.61 16.01 35.69
C ALA A 257 12.19 14.87 36.53
N PHE A 258 13.51 14.76 36.60
CA PHE A 258 14.16 13.70 37.34
C PHE A 258 14.06 13.90 38.86
N ALA A 259 13.99 15.14 39.35
CA ALA A 259 13.69 15.42 40.74
C ALA A 259 12.27 14.91 41.13
N TRP A 260 11.27 15.07 40.25
CA TRP A 260 9.94 14.48 40.45
C TRP A 260 9.97 12.96 40.40
N PHE A 261 10.66 12.38 39.41
CA PHE A 261 10.85 10.93 39.29
C PHE A 261 11.44 10.33 40.58
N GLY A 262 12.51 10.94 41.10
CA GLY A 262 13.16 10.52 42.33
C GLY A 262 12.22 10.52 43.54
N ARG A 263 11.35 11.53 43.66
CA ARG A 263 10.31 11.56 44.72
C ARG A 263 9.32 10.41 44.60
N CYS A 264 8.89 10.06 43.39
CA CYS A 264 7.97 8.94 43.16
C CYS A 264 8.64 7.57 43.41
N ALA A 265 9.91 7.43 43.01
CA ALA A 265 10.67 6.19 43.16
C ALA A 265 10.99 5.85 44.63
N GLN A 266 10.97 6.82 45.57
CA GLN A 266 11.20 6.55 46.99
C GLN A 266 10.19 5.57 47.61
N ALA A 267 8.95 5.57 47.12
CA ALA A 267 7.89 4.66 47.58
C ALA A 267 7.99 3.26 46.95
N TRP A 268 8.80 3.10 45.90
CA TRP A 268 8.94 1.86 45.15
C TRP A 268 9.88 0.88 45.87
N ARG A 269 9.54 -0.41 45.81
CA ARG A 269 10.37 -1.52 46.30
C ARG A 269 10.36 -2.59 45.22
N SER A 270 11.52 -2.91 44.67
CA SER A 270 11.65 -3.97 43.67
C SER A 270 13.05 -4.57 43.71
N ALA A 271 13.14 -5.85 43.41
CA ALA A 271 14.42 -6.51 43.20
C ALA A 271 14.94 -6.19 41.78
N GLY A 272 16.10 -5.53 41.71
CA GLY A 272 16.84 -5.29 40.47
C GLY A 272 16.60 -3.92 39.81
N ARG A 273 17.49 -3.61 38.87
CA ARG A 273 17.48 -2.35 38.10
C ARG A 273 16.42 -2.40 37.00
N ARG A 274 15.84 -1.25 36.67
CA ARG A 274 14.85 -1.08 35.59
C ARG A 274 15.37 -0.08 34.57
N PRO A 275 15.16 -0.30 33.26
CA PRO A 275 15.57 0.66 32.25
C PRO A 275 14.65 1.88 32.27
N LEU A 276 15.21 3.06 32.11
CA LEU A 276 14.52 4.32 31.85
C LEU A 276 15.12 4.90 30.57
N VAL A 277 14.27 5.33 29.64
CA VAL A 277 14.75 6.02 28.43
C VAL A 277 14.74 7.52 28.66
N VAL A 278 15.79 8.21 28.25
CA VAL A 278 15.87 9.67 28.20
C VAL A 278 16.11 10.08 26.76
N ILE A 279 15.20 10.82 26.14
CA ILE A 279 15.33 11.29 24.76
C ILE A 279 15.55 12.80 24.80
N LEU A 280 16.76 13.24 24.45
CA LEU A 280 17.05 14.65 24.26
C LEU A 280 16.67 15.05 22.83
N CYS A 281 15.84 16.08 22.68
CA CYS A 281 15.62 16.74 21.40
C CYS A 281 16.65 17.84 21.21
N ALA A 282 17.47 17.77 20.16
CA ALA A 282 18.39 18.84 19.79
C ALA A 282 17.83 19.59 18.58
N ARG A 283 17.70 20.92 18.69
CA ARG A 283 17.35 21.76 17.53
C ARG A 283 18.61 22.08 16.75
N ARG A 284 18.68 21.62 15.51
CA ARG A 284 19.83 21.81 14.61
C ARG A 284 19.66 23.06 13.74
N PRO A 285 20.75 23.61 13.20
CA PRO A 285 20.69 24.82 12.36
C PRO A 285 19.90 24.65 11.06
N PHE A 286 19.77 23.41 10.57
CA PHE A 286 19.01 23.04 9.37
C PHE A 286 18.53 21.59 9.51
N ARG A 287 17.72 21.12 8.55
CA ARG A 287 17.08 19.79 8.58
C ARG A 287 18.11 18.69 8.76
N VAL A 288 17.82 17.72 9.63
CA VAL A 288 18.68 16.55 9.85
C VAL A 288 18.63 15.66 8.61
N ILE A 289 19.78 15.12 8.19
CA ILE A 289 19.86 14.23 7.02
C ILE A 289 18.92 13.03 7.22
N GLY A 290 18.12 12.71 6.20
CA GLY A 290 17.13 11.63 6.25
C GLY A 290 15.81 11.97 6.96
N GLU A 291 15.65 13.22 7.41
CA GLU A 291 14.49 13.67 8.18
C GLU A 291 13.94 15.01 7.66
N ASP A 292 12.61 15.19 7.71
CA ASP A 292 11.95 16.44 7.30
C ASP A 292 11.95 17.52 8.39
N SER A 293 12.88 17.44 9.35
CA SER A 293 12.89 18.29 10.55
C SER A 293 14.29 18.67 11.00
N GLU A 294 14.43 19.86 11.56
CA GLU A 294 15.62 20.35 12.28
C GLU A 294 15.76 19.73 13.68
N LEU A 295 14.76 18.98 14.15
CA LEU A 295 14.73 18.40 15.48
C LEU A 295 15.29 16.97 15.44
N GLU A 296 16.50 16.82 15.98
CA GLU A 296 17.17 15.54 16.14
C GLU A 296 16.77 14.89 17.47
N LEU A 297 16.42 13.59 17.44
CA LEU A 297 16.11 12.81 18.64
C LEU A 297 17.32 11.99 19.06
N VAL A 298 17.77 12.20 20.30
CA VAL A 298 19.02 11.65 20.81
C VAL A 298 18.71 10.80 22.07
N PRO A 299 18.43 9.48 21.92
CA PRO A 299 17.97 8.64 23.02
C PRO A 299 19.12 8.04 23.85
N TYR A 300 18.90 7.89 25.14
CA TYR A 300 19.79 7.27 26.10
C TYR A 300 19.01 6.31 26.98
N LEU A 301 19.69 5.29 27.48
CA LEU A 301 19.18 4.32 28.44
C LEU A 301 19.88 4.53 29.78
N VAL A 302 19.10 4.66 30.85
CA VAL A 302 19.58 4.78 32.23
C VAL A 302 19.00 3.64 33.04
N ARG A 303 19.81 2.97 33.86
CA ARG A 303 19.32 1.90 34.75
C ARG A 303 19.00 2.47 36.13
N VAL A 304 17.72 2.54 36.46
CA VAL A 304 17.21 3.08 37.72
C VAL A 304 16.93 1.99 38.75
N GLU A 305 17.04 2.32 40.03
CA GLU A 305 16.93 1.38 41.15
C GLU A 305 16.17 2.00 42.34
N ALA A 306 15.62 1.18 43.24
CA ALA A 306 15.07 1.61 44.52
C ALA A 306 16.04 1.28 45.67
N PRO A 307 16.16 2.12 46.72
CA PRO A 307 15.40 3.34 46.96
C PRO A 307 16.02 4.59 46.30
N ARG A 308 17.19 4.46 45.66
CA ARG A 308 17.89 5.56 44.97
C ARG A 308 17.73 5.41 43.46
N ALA A 309 16.90 6.28 42.85
CA ALA A 309 16.64 6.29 41.41
C ALA A 309 17.93 6.26 40.57
N LEU A 310 18.99 6.93 41.03
CA LEU A 310 20.34 6.86 40.47
C LEU A 310 21.24 6.13 41.47
N PRO A 311 21.59 4.84 41.23
CA PRO A 311 22.32 4.03 42.21
C PRO A 311 23.69 4.64 42.59
N ASN A 312 24.38 5.28 41.64
CA ASN A 312 25.70 5.88 41.83
C ASN A 312 25.70 7.42 41.74
N GLY A 313 24.52 8.05 41.83
CA GLY A 313 24.41 9.51 41.69
C GLY A 313 24.95 10.00 40.33
N PRO A 314 25.85 11.01 40.27
CA PRO A 314 26.44 11.53 39.03
C PRO A 314 27.16 10.47 38.18
N GLU A 315 27.74 9.45 38.81
CA GLU A 315 28.46 8.35 38.15
C GLU A 315 27.55 7.18 37.74
N THR A 316 26.23 7.39 37.75
CA THR A 316 25.29 6.36 37.27
C THR A 316 25.50 6.16 35.77
N GLU A 317 25.67 4.90 35.37
CA GLU A 317 25.85 4.48 33.98
C GLU A 317 24.69 4.98 33.10
N VAL A 318 25.05 5.59 31.97
CA VAL A 318 24.16 5.98 30.88
C VAL A 318 24.68 5.35 29.61
N ARG A 319 23.81 4.65 28.89
CA ARG A 319 24.15 4.02 27.61
C ARG A 319 23.50 4.80 26.47
N PRO A 320 24.24 5.26 25.46
CA PRO A 320 23.60 5.81 24.27
C PRO A 320 22.82 4.70 23.58
N ALA A 321 21.67 5.04 23.00
CA ALA A 321 20.85 4.11 22.24
C ALA A 321 20.66 4.57 20.78
N GLY A 322 20.41 3.63 19.88
CA GLY A 322 19.98 3.92 18.52
C GLY A 322 18.49 4.28 18.48
N HIS A 323 18.09 5.15 17.56
CA HIS A 323 16.68 5.42 17.25
C HIS A 323 16.24 4.65 15.99
N ARG A 324 15.04 4.07 16.05
CA ARG A 324 14.33 3.52 14.89
C ARG A 324 12.89 4.04 14.88
N HIS A 325 12.37 4.31 13.69
CA HIS A 325 10.97 4.74 13.54
C HIS A 325 10.02 3.57 13.83
N VAL A 326 8.89 3.87 14.46
CA VAL A 326 7.76 2.93 14.51
C VAL A 326 7.14 2.77 13.12
N VAL A 327 6.49 1.64 12.87
CA VAL A 327 5.67 1.48 11.66
C VAL A 327 4.55 2.52 11.67
N SER A 328 4.48 3.30 10.60
CA SER A 328 3.45 4.30 10.37
C SER A 328 3.11 4.38 8.88
N PRO A 329 1.93 4.86 8.48
CA PRO A 329 1.60 5.06 7.07
C PRO A 329 2.62 5.94 6.33
N ALA A 330 3.16 6.96 7.01
CA ALA A 330 4.18 7.85 6.44
C ALA A 330 5.51 7.11 6.20
N LEU A 331 5.98 6.32 7.17
CA LEU A 331 7.18 5.51 6.99
C LEU A 331 7.00 4.52 5.82
N LEU A 332 5.85 3.85 5.75
CA LEU A 332 5.54 2.87 4.72
C LEU A 332 5.48 3.49 3.31
N ARG A 333 4.89 4.68 3.16
CA ARG A 333 4.91 5.44 1.90
C ARG A 333 6.34 5.79 1.49
N ARG A 334 7.12 6.38 2.40
CA ARG A 334 8.52 6.75 2.15
C ARG A 334 9.37 5.56 1.70
N MET A 335 9.25 4.42 2.37
CA MET A 335 9.99 3.19 2.00
C MET A 335 9.51 2.58 0.69
N SER A 336 8.28 2.87 0.27
CA SER A 336 7.70 2.41 -1.00
C SER A 336 7.92 3.38 -2.16
N GLY A 337 8.60 4.52 -1.93
CA GLY A 337 8.78 5.56 -2.95
C GLY A 337 7.49 6.33 -3.28
N GLU A 338 6.49 6.27 -2.40
CA GLU A 338 5.23 7.01 -2.51
C GLU A 338 5.37 8.43 -1.95
N ASP A 339 4.57 9.36 -2.49
CA ASP A 339 4.48 10.71 -1.94
C ASP A 339 3.66 10.75 -0.62
N ASP A 340 3.78 11.85 0.12
CA ASP A 340 3.02 12.06 1.36
C ASP A 340 1.59 12.57 1.15
N ARG A 341 1.08 12.54 -0.09
CA ARG A 341 -0.30 12.96 -0.34
C ARG A 341 -1.25 11.97 0.30
N VAL A 342 -2.15 12.51 1.13
CA VAL A 342 -3.30 11.78 1.64
C VAL A 342 -4.27 11.60 0.48
N LEU A 343 -4.48 10.34 0.08
CA LEU A 343 -5.47 9.99 -0.94
C LEU A 343 -6.83 9.77 -0.29
N PRO A 344 -7.93 9.92 -1.06
CA PRO A 344 -9.24 9.53 -0.57
C PRO A 344 -9.25 8.04 -0.17
N PRO A 345 -10.09 7.65 0.80
CA PRO A 345 -10.26 6.26 1.17
C PRO A 345 -10.81 5.42 0.01
N TRP A 346 -10.76 4.10 0.19
CA TRP A 346 -11.41 3.14 -0.69
C TRP A 346 -11.88 1.94 0.10
N THR A 347 -12.92 1.27 -0.42
CA THR A 347 -13.50 0.07 0.18
C THR A 347 -13.12 -1.16 -0.63
N LEU A 348 -12.62 -2.19 0.05
CA LEU A 348 -12.41 -3.52 -0.53
C LEU A 348 -13.64 -4.39 -0.28
N VAL A 349 -14.24 -4.91 -1.35
CA VAL A 349 -15.29 -5.92 -1.29
C VAL A 349 -14.72 -7.27 -1.74
N GLY A 350 -14.64 -8.22 -0.83
CA GLY A 350 -13.98 -9.51 -1.02
C GLY A 350 -12.60 -9.57 -0.39
N CYS A 351 -12.50 -10.20 0.78
CA CYS A 351 -11.28 -10.46 1.53
C CYS A 351 -10.73 -11.87 1.24
N GLY A 352 -10.97 -12.40 0.04
CA GLY A 352 -10.44 -13.69 -0.39
C GLY A 352 -8.95 -13.65 -0.73
N SER A 353 -8.46 -14.66 -1.45
CA SER A 353 -7.03 -14.76 -1.81
C SER A 353 -6.51 -13.56 -2.60
N LEU A 354 -7.27 -13.09 -3.60
CA LEU A 354 -6.89 -11.91 -4.40
C LEU A 354 -6.99 -10.61 -3.60
N GLY A 355 -8.17 -10.33 -3.02
CA GLY A 355 -8.42 -9.08 -2.31
C GLY A 355 -7.52 -8.89 -1.09
N SER A 356 -7.22 -9.94 -0.32
CA SER A 356 -6.26 -9.85 0.79
C SER A 356 -4.85 -9.48 0.32
N LYS A 357 -4.39 -9.97 -0.84
CA LYS A 357 -3.09 -9.60 -1.39
C LYS A 357 -3.05 -8.16 -1.88
N ILE A 358 -4.11 -7.71 -2.59
CA ILE A 358 -4.25 -6.30 -2.98
C ILE A 358 -4.20 -5.41 -1.74
N ALA A 359 -4.95 -5.74 -0.68
CA ALA A 359 -4.94 -4.99 0.57
C ALA A 359 -3.57 -4.97 1.26
N ILE A 360 -2.81 -6.07 1.23
CA ILE A 360 -1.48 -6.13 1.83
C ILE A 360 -0.45 -5.32 1.00
N HIS A 361 -0.52 -5.34 -0.33
CA HIS A 361 0.28 -4.45 -1.17
C HIS A 361 -0.04 -2.99 -0.88
N ALA A 362 -1.33 -2.65 -0.80
CA ALA A 362 -1.81 -1.32 -0.43
C ALA A 362 -1.30 -0.88 0.96
N ALA A 363 -1.41 -1.75 1.96
CA ALA A 363 -0.96 -1.48 3.31
C ALA A 363 0.56 -1.26 3.39
N ARG A 364 1.37 -2.05 2.69
CA ARG A 364 2.83 -1.86 2.62
C ARG A 364 3.22 -0.53 1.99
N SER A 365 2.41 -0.02 1.07
CA SER A 365 2.54 1.33 0.52
C SER A 365 1.93 2.44 1.38
N GLY A 366 1.43 2.14 2.59
CA GLY A 366 0.78 3.10 3.47
C GLY A 366 -0.58 3.62 2.97
N ARG A 367 -1.27 2.85 2.11
CA ARG A 367 -2.52 3.21 1.41
C ARG A 367 -3.59 2.11 1.49
N GLY A 368 -3.62 1.36 2.58
CA GLY A 368 -4.57 0.29 2.86
C GLY A 368 -6.03 0.76 2.80
N PRO A 369 -6.98 -0.17 2.58
CA PRO A 369 -8.40 0.17 2.46
C PRO A 369 -8.94 0.72 3.78
N GLY A 370 -9.89 1.66 3.70
CA GLY A 370 -10.60 2.19 4.87
C GLY A 370 -11.67 1.24 5.39
N ARG A 371 -12.18 0.36 4.54
CA ARG A 371 -13.19 -0.66 4.88
C ARG A 371 -12.94 -1.95 4.11
N VAL A 372 -13.18 -3.08 4.77
CA VAL A 372 -13.06 -4.42 4.19
C VAL A 372 -14.35 -5.20 4.43
N VAL A 373 -14.97 -5.71 3.36
CA VAL A 373 -16.30 -6.33 3.38
C VAL A 373 -16.21 -7.76 2.86
N ASP A 374 -16.50 -8.76 3.71
CA ASP A 374 -16.52 -10.17 3.31
C ASP A 374 -17.33 -11.03 4.30
N PRO A 375 -18.29 -11.86 3.84
CA PRO A 375 -19.09 -12.73 4.72
C PRO A 375 -18.38 -14.04 5.12
N GLY A 376 -17.25 -14.36 4.49
CA GLY A 376 -16.60 -15.66 4.57
C GLY A 376 -15.75 -15.85 5.83
N ILE A 377 -15.61 -17.11 6.22
CA ILE A 377 -14.75 -17.54 7.32
C ILE A 377 -13.37 -17.92 6.78
N LEU A 378 -12.32 -17.56 7.52
CA LEU A 378 -10.94 -17.89 7.22
C LEU A 378 -10.63 -19.32 7.67
N HIS A 379 -10.80 -20.29 6.77
CA HIS A 379 -10.40 -21.68 6.98
C HIS A 379 -8.92 -21.93 6.72
N LEU A 380 -8.34 -22.97 7.36
CA LEU A 380 -6.92 -23.34 7.24
C LEU A 380 -6.43 -23.52 5.80
N HIS A 381 -7.24 -24.14 4.93
CA HIS A 381 -6.85 -24.32 3.52
C HIS A 381 -6.67 -23.00 2.78
N ASN A 382 -7.33 -21.92 3.20
CA ASN A 382 -7.15 -20.60 2.60
C ASN A 382 -5.70 -20.14 2.75
N MET A 383 -4.96 -20.59 3.77
CA MET A 383 -3.57 -20.21 4.03
C MET A 383 -2.62 -20.57 2.90
N ALA A 384 -3.00 -21.48 2.00
CA ALA A 384 -2.22 -21.78 0.80
C ALA A 384 -2.11 -20.58 -0.16
N ARG A 385 -3.07 -19.64 -0.11
CA ARG A 385 -3.14 -18.50 -1.05
C ARG A 385 -3.62 -17.17 -0.46
N HIS A 386 -4.12 -17.16 0.76
CA HIS A 386 -4.57 -15.94 1.41
C HIS A 386 -3.36 -15.03 1.68
N GLY A 387 -3.54 -13.71 1.67
CA GLY A 387 -2.47 -12.76 1.99
C GLY A 387 -2.02 -12.78 3.46
N LEU A 388 -2.70 -13.56 4.31
CA LEU A 388 -2.43 -13.63 5.74
C LEU A 388 -1.65 -14.89 6.06
N VAL A 389 -0.76 -14.78 7.06
CA VAL A 389 0.01 -15.90 7.58
C VAL A 389 -0.71 -16.54 8.77
N PRO A 390 -0.70 -17.89 8.89
CA PRO A 390 -1.29 -18.55 10.04
C PRO A 390 -0.61 -18.12 11.33
N GLN A 391 -1.39 -17.64 12.30
CA GLN A 391 -0.91 -17.48 13.67
C GLN A 391 -0.84 -18.88 14.32
N ARG A 392 0.24 -19.17 15.06
CA ARG A 392 0.39 -20.47 15.75
C ARG A 392 -0.60 -20.56 16.91
N TRP A 393 -1.80 -21.09 16.67
CA TRP A 393 -2.70 -21.56 17.72
C TRP A 393 -2.89 -23.08 17.61
N ALA A 394 -3.20 -23.73 18.73
CA ALA A 394 -3.47 -25.17 18.79
C ALA A 394 -4.90 -25.53 18.34
N ILE A 395 -5.82 -24.55 18.31
CA ILE A 395 -7.23 -24.72 17.92
C ILE A 395 -7.66 -23.54 17.02
N PRO A 396 -8.11 -23.80 15.77
CA PRO A 396 -8.67 -22.76 14.91
C PRO A 396 -9.96 -22.25 15.51
N LEU A 397 -9.97 -21.05 16.05
CA LEU A 397 -11.24 -20.33 16.13
C LEU A 397 -11.58 -19.84 14.71
N PRO A 398 -12.79 -20.12 14.20
CA PRO A 398 -13.21 -19.61 12.90
C PRO A 398 -13.32 -18.09 12.96
N GLU A 399 -12.31 -17.40 12.43
CA GLU A 399 -12.28 -15.95 12.32
C GLU A 399 -12.87 -15.52 10.95
N GLY A 400 -13.66 -14.45 10.93
CA GLY A 400 -14.15 -13.88 9.67
C GLY A 400 -13.01 -13.25 8.86
N LYS A 401 -12.99 -13.47 7.55
CA LYS A 401 -11.92 -12.95 6.67
C LYS A 401 -11.76 -11.43 6.76
N ALA A 402 -12.88 -10.70 6.85
CA ALA A 402 -12.86 -9.25 7.02
C ALA A 402 -12.17 -8.82 8.32
N HIS A 403 -12.46 -9.50 9.44
CA HIS A 403 -11.84 -9.21 10.73
C HIS A 403 -10.35 -9.55 10.74
N ALA A 404 -9.99 -10.74 10.25
CA ALA A 404 -8.59 -11.17 10.17
C ALA A 404 -7.74 -10.22 9.31
N LEU A 405 -8.29 -9.75 8.18
CA LEU A 405 -7.61 -8.81 7.31
C LEU A 405 -7.47 -7.45 7.99
N ALA A 406 -8.54 -6.89 8.58
CA ALA A 406 -8.48 -5.63 9.32
C ALA A 406 -7.48 -5.68 10.49
N GLY A 407 -7.45 -6.80 11.22
CA GLY A 407 -6.47 -7.05 12.28
C GLY A 407 -5.03 -7.00 11.75
N THR A 408 -4.78 -7.56 10.57
CA THR A 408 -3.45 -7.50 9.94
C THR A 408 -3.10 -6.10 9.44
N LEU A 409 -4.06 -5.37 8.86
CA LEU A 409 -3.87 -3.99 8.43
C LEU A 409 -3.47 -3.09 9.61
N SER A 410 -4.01 -3.35 10.81
CA SER A 410 -3.62 -2.61 12.02
C SER A 410 -2.14 -2.79 12.39
N GLY A 411 -1.53 -3.93 12.08
CA GLY A 411 -0.09 -4.16 12.21
C GLY A 411 0.78 -3.28 11.28
N PHE A 412 0.19 -2.73 10.21
CA PHE A 412 0.80 -1.71 9.36
C PHE A 412 0.42 -0.28 9.78
N ALA A 413 -0.06 -0.10 11.02
CA ALA A 413 -0.58 1.15 11.56
C ALA A 413 -1.69 1.78 10.70
N GLN A 414 -2.53 0.95 10.09
CA GLN A 414 -3.66 1.36 9.24
C GLN A 414 -4.94 0.69 9.71
N THR A 415 -5.96 1.49 9.99
CA THR A 415 -7.25 0.99 10.49
C THR A 415 -8.22 0.80 9.34
N ALA A 416 -8.86 -0.37 9.29
CA ALA A 416 -9.96 -0.66 8.37
C ALA A 416 -11.19 -1.11 9.17
N GLU A 417 -12.37 -0.61 8.79
CA GLU A 417 -13.63 -1.11 9.31
C GLU A 417 -13.91 -2.51 8.70
N ALA A 418 -14.03 -3.53 9.55
CA ALA A 418 -14.37 -4.89 9.14
C ALA A 418 -15.88 -5.10 9.10
N VAL A 419 -16.42 -5.47 7.95
CA VAL A 419 -17.84 -5.80 7.79
C VAL A 419 -17.99 -7.28 7.40
N PRO A 420 -18.38 -8.17 8.33
CA PRO A 420 -18.45 -9.62 8.09
C PRO A 420 -19.75 -10.02 7.36
N ARG A 421 -20.09 -9.29 6.28
CA ARG A 421 -21.31 -9.49 5.48
C ARG A 421 -21.00 -9.38 3.99
N SER A 422 -21.91 -9.86 3.15
CA SER A 422 -21.85 -9.50 1.73
C SER A 422 -22.24 -8.03 1.56
N ILE A 423 -21.66 -7.35 0.58
CA ILE A 423 -22.00 -5.94 0.32
C ILE A 423 -23.50 -5.75 0.04
N VAL A 424 -24.12 -6.74 -0.61
CA VAL A 424 -25.56 -6.75 -0.91
C VAL A 424 -26.39 -6.76 0.37
N ALA A 425 -26.09 -7.68 1.30
CA ALA A 425 -26.81 -7.75 2.57
C ALA A 425 -26.57 -6.50 3.40
N ALA A 426 -25.31 -6.07 3.50
CA ALA A 426 -24.91 -4.91 4.29
C ALA A 426 -25.59 -3.61 3.85
N LEU A 427 -25.81 -3.40 2.55
CA LEU A 427 -26.55 -2.25 2.04
C LEU A 427 -28.07 -2.38 2.25
N ARG A 428 -28.63 -3.59 2.11
CA ARG A 428 -30.08 -3.83 2.28
C ARG A 428 -30.55 -3.66 3.72
N ASP A 429 -29.77 -4.13 4.68
CA ASP A 429 -30.12 -4.03 6.10
C ASP A 429 -29.57 -2.77 6.79
N GLY A 430 -28.86 -1.92 6.05
CA GLY A 430 -28.34 -0.65 6.54
C GLY A 430 -27.09 -0.76 7.42
N THR A 431 -26.45 -1.94 7.49
CA THR A 431 -25.11 -2.10 8.10
C THR A 431 -24.10 -1.14 7.46
N ILE A 432 -24.20 -0.96 6.13
CA ILE A 432 -23.49 0.07 5.36
C ILE A 432 -24.56 0.93 4.69
N ARG A 433 -24.46 2.25 4.79
CA ARG A 433 -25.26 3.18 3.98
C ARG A 433 -24.43 3.66 2.81
N ALA A 434 -25.05 3.93 1.66
CA ALA A 434 -24.34 4.51 0.52
C ALA A 434 -23.62 5.82 0.90
N SER A 435 -24.21 6.61 1.81
CA SER A 435 -23.60 7.82 2.39
C SER A 435 -22.25 7.58 3.06
N ASP A 436 -22.05 6.41 3.66
CA ASP A 436 -20.83 6.06 4.39
C ASP A 436 -19.65 5.84 3.44
N LEU A 437 -19.95 5.53 2.18
CA LEU A 437 -18.98 5.27 1.12
C LEU A 437 -18.76 6.48 0.21
N ARG A 438 -19.53 7.56 0.33
CA ARG A 438 -19.45 8.73 -0.59
C ARG A 438 -18.08 9.40 -0.66
N ARG A 439 -17.23 9.22 0.36
CA ARG A 439 -15.86 9.76 0.40
C ARG A 439 -14.84 8.86 -0.29
N ASP A 440 -15.20 7.62 -0.57
CA ASP A 440 -14.31 6.67 -1.19
C ASP A 440 -14.15 7.01 -2.67
N PHE A 441 -12.91 7.03 -3.18
CA PHE A 441 -12.72 7.27 -4.62
C PHE A 441 -13.20 6.09 -5.47
N ALA A 442 -13.19 4.89 -4.90
CA ALA A 442 -13.65 3.67 -5.55
C ALA A 442 -14.07 2.58 -4.56
N LEU A 443 -14.94 1.70 -5.04
CA LEU A 443 -15.22 0.40 -4.46
C LEU A 443 -14.47 -0.66 -5.27
N VAL A 444 -13.49 -1.32 -4.67
CA VAL A 444 -12.72 -2.38 -5.34
C VAL A 444 -13.39 -3.73 -5.09
N ASN A 445 -13.99 -4.31 -6.11
CA ASN A 445 -14.60 -5.64 -6.04
C ASN A 445 -13.56 -6.71 -6.41
N ALA A 446 -13.21 -7.57 -5.44
CA ALA A 446 -12.32 -8.72 -5.58
C ALA A 446 -13.01 -10.04 -5.18
N THR A 447 -14.35 -10.07 -5.19
CA THR A 447 -15.14 -11.24 -4.74
C THR A 447 -15.17 -12.39 -5.74
N ALA A 448 -14.95 -12.11 -7.03
CA ALA A 448 -15.27 -13.00 -8.15
C ALA A 448 -16.73 -13.53 -8.14
N SER A 449 -17.64 -12.86 -7.43
CA SER A 449 -19.04 -13.27 -7.26
C SER A 449 -19.93 -12.58 -8.30
N LEU A 450 -20.53 -13.37 -9.19
CA LEU A 450 -21.46 -12.85 -10.21
C LEU A 450 -22.65 -12.11 -9.58
N PRO A 451 -23.35 -12.63 -8.54
CA PRO A 451 -24.43 -11.88 -7.90
C PRO A 451 -24.00 -10.54 -7.28
N VAL A 452 -22.78 -10.46 -6.75
CA VAL A 452 -22.23 -9.19 -6.24
C VAL A 452 -22.02 -8.20 -7.37
N ARG A 453 -21.45 -8.66 -8.51
CA ARG A 453 -21.26 -7.82 -9.69
C ARG A 453 -22.59 -7.30 -10.25
N GLU A 454 -23.58 -8.16 -10.40
CA GLU A 454 -24.91 -7.77 -10.88
C GLU A 454 -25.58 -6.75 -9.95
N PHE A 455 -25.50 -6.98 -8.64
CA PHE A 455 -26.00 -6.00 -7.67
C PHE A 455 -25.27 -4.65 -7.78
N LEU A 456 -23.93 -4.67 -7.89
CA LEU A 456 -23.16 -3.45 -8.05
C LEU A 456 -23.53 -2.74 -9.36
N ALA A 457 -23.80 -3.44 -10.45
CA ALA A 457 -24.26 -2.85 -11.71
C ALA A 457 -25.71 -2.31 -11.67
N SER A 458 -26.52 -2.73 -10.69
CA SER A 458 -27.93 -2.40 -10.60
C SER A 458 -28.19 -0.91 -10.27
N ARG A 459 -29.41 -0.44 -10.57
CA ARG A 459 -29.89 0.89 -10.18
C ARG A 459 -29.84 1.14 -8.66
N ALA A 460 -30.00 0.09 -7.84
CA ALA A 460 -29.92 0.21 -6.38
C ALA A 460 -28.52 0.63 -5.90
N ALA A 461 -27.51 0.46 -6.73
CA ALA A 461 -26.13 0.86 -6.46
C ALA A 461 -25.75 2.21 -7.10
N ALA A 462 -26.69 2.96 -7.69
CA ALA A 462 -26.40 4.20 -8.41
C ALA A 462 -25.68 5.26 -7.56
N ASP A 463 -25.98 5.31 -6.25
CA ASP A 463 -25.37 6.22 -5.28
C ASP A 463 -24.00 5.76 -4.73
N LEU A 464 -23.54 4.56 -5.10
CA LEU A 464 -22.24 4.05 -4.65
C LEU A 464 -21.08 4.70 -5.41
N PRO A 465 -19.87 4.72 -4.83
CA PRO A 465 -18.66 5.04 -5.57
C PRO A 465 -18.49 4.15 -6.81
N ARG A 466 -17.73 4.67 -7.78
CA ARG A 466 -17.36 3.91 -8.97
C ARG A 466 -16.65 2.61 -8.60
N VAL A 467 -17.01 1.54 -9.30
CA VAL A 467 -16.47 0.21 -9.06
C VAL A 467 -15.19 0.00 -9.87
N ILE A 468 -14.20 -0.60 -9.22
CA ILE A 468 -13.06 -1.24 -9.88
C ILE A 468 -13.21 -2.75 -9.67
N GLU A 469 -13.53 -3.50 -10.72
CA GLU A 469 -13.58 -4.96 -10.66
C GLU A 469 -12.16 -5.51 -10.79
N THR A 470 -11.81 -6.50 -9.97
CA THR A 470 -10.57 -7.28 -10.07
C THR A 470 -10.89 -8.75 -10.01
N THR A 471 -10.46 -9.51 -11.01
CA THR A 471 -10.74 -10.96 -11.08
C THR A 471 -9.70 -11.69 -11.91
N LEU A 472 -9.59 -13.01 -11.72
CA LEU A 472 -8.73 -13.89 -12.49
C LEU A 472 -9.55 -14.90 -13.28
N TYR A 473 -9.07 -15.25 -14.46
CA TYR A 473 -9.65 -16.21 -15.39
C TYR A 473 -8.61 -17.27 -15.82
N GLY A 474 -9.09 -18.38 -16.37
CA GLY A 474 -8.25 -19.43 -16.95
C GLY A 474 -7.19 -20.00 -15.99
N ALA A 475 -7.56 -20.28 -14.73
CA ALA A 475 -6.64 -20.74 -13.67
C ALA A 475 -5.43 -19.80 -13.43
N GLY A 476 -5.62 -18.49 -13.60
CA GLY A 476 -4.56 -17.49 -13.47
C GLY A 476 -3.70 -17.36 -14.73
N ARG A 477 -4.25 -17.64 -15.92
CA ARG A 477 -3.63 -17.23 -17.20
C ARG A 477 -3.96 -15.78 -17.55
N VAL A 478 -5.12 -15.29 -17.10
CA VAL A 478 -5.59 -13.93 -17.39
C VAL A 478 -6.06 -13.24 -16.11
N GLY A 479 -5.64 -12.01 -15.91
CA GLY A 479 -6.18 -11.08 -14.92
C GLY A 479 -7.00 -10.00 -15.61
N LEU A 480 -8.12 -9.63 -15.01
CA LEU A 480 -9.01 -8.58 -15.51
C LEU A 480 -9.12 -7.48 -14.46
N VAL A 481 -8.93 -6.24 -14.89
CA VAL A 481 -9.35 -5.06 -14.14
C VAL A 481 -10.33 -4.27 -14.99
N THR A 482 -11.50 -3.94 -14.46
CA THR A 482 -12.41 -2.98 -15.10
C THR A 482 -12.59 -1.76 -14.20
N VAL A 483 -12.74 -0.60 -14.81
CA VAL A 483 -12.84 0.69 -14.10
C VAL A 483 -14.03 1.44 -14.66
N GLU A 484 -15.04 1.67 -13.82
CA GLU A 484 -16.26 2.37 -14.23
C GLU A 484 -16.00 3.78 -14.73
N GLY A 485 -16.81 4.19 -15.71
CA GLY A 485 -16.81 5.56 -16.23
C GLY A 485 -17.48 6.55 -15.28
N LEU A 486 -17.46 7.83 -15.67
CA LEU A 486 -18.18 8.89 -14.96
C LEU A 486 -19.66 8.53 -14.83
N ASP A 487 -20.27 8.86 -13.68
CA ASP A 487 -21.66 8.51 -13.35
C ASP A 487 -21.99 7.02 -13.51
N ARG A 488 -20.94 6.18 -13.38
CA ARG A 488 -21.02 4.72 -13.55
C ARG A 488 -21.52 4.34 -14.95
N ASN A 489 -21.16 5.12 -15.97
CA ASN A 489 -21.41 4.82 -17.38
C ASN A 489 -20.10 4.85 -18.18
N PRO A 490 -19.61 3.70 -18.67
CA PRO A 490 -20.14 2.33 -18.49
C PRO A 490 -20.02 1.83 -17.04
N ASN A 491 -20.95 0.96 -16.61
CA ASN A 491 -20.91 0.31 -15.30
C ASN A 491 -20.09 -0.99 -15.35
N THR A 492 -19.94 -1.67 -14.21
CA THR A 492 -19.16 -2.92 -14.13
C THR A 492 -19.70 -4.06 -15.00
N ALA A 493 -21.01 -4.13 -15.28
CA ALA A 493 -21.60 -5.16 -16.13
C ALA A 493 -21.38 -4.84 -17.62
N ASP A 494 -21.52 -3.56 -18.01
CA ASP A 494 -21.15 -3.08 -19.34
C ASP A 494 -19.69 -3.43 -19.64
N LEU A 495 -18.77 -3.08 -18.74
CA LEU A 495 -17.33 -3.28 -18.92
C LEU A 495 -16.90 -4.75 -18.97
N VAL A 496 -17.54 -5.62 -18.19
CA VAL A 496 -17.28 -7.06 -18.27
C VAL A 496 -17.85 -7.64 -19.58
N THR A 497 -18.98 -7.15 -20.06
CA THR A 497 -19.57 -7.59 -21.33
C THR A 497 -18.70 -7.15 -22.50
N GLU A 498 -18.19 -5.92 -22.46
CA GLU A 498 -17.17 -5.39 -23.37
C GLU A 498 -15.88 -6.22 -23.31
N ALA A 499 -15.47 -6.69 -22.11
CA ALA A 499 -14.32 -7.58 -21.98
C ALA A 499 -14.54 -8.94 -22.67
N TYR A 500 -15.77 -9.48 -22.66
CA TYR A 500 -16.09 -10.69 -23.44
C TYR A 500 -16.02 -10.43 -24.94
N ALA A 501 -16.57 -9.31 -25.43
CA ALA A 501 -16.49 -8.93 -26.84
C ALA A 501 -15.03 -8.74 -27.29
N ALA A 502 -14.25 -8.01 -26.49
CA ALA A 502 -12.83 -7.80 -26.69
C ALA A 502 -12.03 -9.12 -26.75
N ALA A 503 -12.37 -10.09 -25.90
CA ALA A 503 -11.72 -11.40 -25.91
C ALA A 503 -12.04 -12.19 -27.18
N VAL A 504 -13.26 -12.12 -27.71
CA VAL A 504 -13.65 -12.83 -28.94
C VAL A 504 -12.89 -12.32 -30.17
N GLU A 505 -12.50 -11.04 -30.18
CA GLU A 505 -11.70 -10.44 -31.27
C GLU A 505 -10.25 -10.97 -31.33
N ASP A 506 -9.73 -11.52 -30.23
CA ASP A 506 -8.37 -12.05 -30.11
C ASP A 506 -8.42 -13.54 -29.74
N ALA A 507 -8.11 -14.42 -30.70
CA ALA A 507 -8.19 -15.86 -30.51
C ALA A 507 -7.31 -16.38 -29.35
N ALA A 508 -6.14 -15.77 -29.10
CA ALA A 508 -5.26 -16.17 -28.01
C ALA A 508 -5.82 -15.74 -26.66
N LEU A 509 -6.38 -14.52 -26.60
CA LEU A 509 -7.08 -14.04 -25.41
C LEU A 509 -8.35 -14.83 -25.14
N ALA A 510 -9.17 -15.14 -26.17
CA ALA A 510 -10.35 -15.99 -26.06
C ALA A 510 -9.99 -17.36 -25.48
N ASP A 511 -8.92 -18.01 -25.97
CA ASP A 511 -8.49 -19.29 -25.42
C ASP A 511 -8.10 -19.17 -23.94
N ALA A 512 -7.30 -18.17 -23.56
CA ALA A 512 -6.85 -18.02 -22.19
C ALA A 512 -7.93 -17.53 -21.20
N PHE A 513 -8.82 -16.65 -21.66
CA PHE A 513 -9.84 -15.94 -20.86
C PHE A 513 -11.14 -16.74 -20.76
N LEU A 514 -11.60 -17.33 -21.86
CA LEU A 514 -12.85 -18.08 -21.94
C LEU A 514 -12.62 -19.58 -21.75
N ALA A 515 -11.37 -20.06 -21.65
CA ALA A 515 -11.06 -21.46 -21.34
C ALA A 515 -11.95 -22.02 -20.23
N SER A 516 -12.80 -22.98 -20.61
CA SER A 516 -13.40 -23.92 -19.68
C SER A 516 -12.31 -24.88 -19.26
N THR A 517 -11.47 -24.47 -18.31
CA THR A 517 -10.77 -25.47 -17.54
C THR A 517 -11.85 -26.22 -16.78
N ASP A 518 -11.96 -27.54 -16.96
CA ASP A 518 -12.44 -28.42 -15.91
C ASP A 518 -11.59 -28.09 -14.68
N LEU A 519 -12.05 -27.11 -13.91
CA LEU A 519 -11.33 -26.56 -12.78
C LEU A 519 -11.30 -27.70 -11.78
N ALA A 520 -10.18 -28.40 -11.70
CA ALA A 520 -9.93 -29.49 -10.78
C ALA A 520 -10.14 -28.95 -9.35
N ARG A 521 -11.38 -29.11 -8.90
CA ARG A 521 -11.88 -28.74 -7.60
C ARG A 521 -11.30 -29.74 -6.62
N VAL A 522 -10.33 -29.34 -5.81
CA VAL A 522 -9.74 -30.24 -4.82
C VAL A 522 -10.69 -30.36 -3.64
N PRO A 523 -11.09 -31.58 -3.24
CA PRO A 523 -11.85 -31.80 -2.02
C PRO A 523 -10.96 -31.49 -0.80
N ILE A 524 -11.37 -30.52 0.00
CA ILE A 524 -10.70 -30.12 1.26
C ILE A 524 -11.19 -30.99 2.44
N GLY A 525 -12.19 -31.84 2.22
CA GLY A 525 -12.78 -32.77 3.17
C GLY A 525 -13.88 -33.63 2.52
N MET A 526 -14.55 -34.48 3.31
CA MET A 526 -15.67 -35.29 2.85
C MET A 526 -16.96 -34.43 2.82
N GLY A 527 -17.36 -33.95 1.65
CA GLY A 527 -18.61 -33.21 1.46
C GLY A 527 -18.60 -32.27 0.25
N CYS A 528 -19.75 -32.11 -0.41
CA CYS A 528 -19.92 -31.38 -1.68
C CYS A 528 -19.63 -29.86 -1.62
N GLY A 529 -19.52 -29.27 -0.43
CA GLY A 529 -19.26 -27.83 -0.24
C GLY A 529 -17.78 -27.43 -0.18
N SER A 530 -16.86 -28.39 -0.25
CA SER A 530 -15.44 -28.21 0.12
C SER A 530 -14.52 -28.17 -1.10
N THR A 531 -14.83 -27.34 -2.10
CA THR A 531 -14.06 -27.27 -3.34
C THR A 531 -13.37 -25.93 -3.53
N THR A 532 -12.08 -25.95 -3.85
CA THR A 532 -11.28 -24.75 -4.16
C THR A 532 -10.54 -24.93 -5.48
N MET A 533 -10.33 -23.85 -6.23
CA MET A 533 -9.53 -23.89 -7.45
C MET A 533 -8.05 -24.11 -7.12
N MET A 534 -7.33 -24.89 -7.93
CA MET A 534 -5.87 -25.00 -7.82
C MET A 534 -5.20 -23.88 -8.61
N MET A 535 -4.31 -23.16 -7.93
CA MET A 535 -3.45 -22.13 -8.49
C MET A 535 -2.31 -21.91 -7.49
N SER A 536 -1.11 -21.58 -7.96
CA SER A 536 0.00 -21.26 -7.06
C SER A 536 -0.19 -19.86 -6.46
N ASP A 537 0.29 -19.68 -5.23
CA ASP A 537 0.30 -18.37 -4.59
C ASP A 537 1.14 -17.35 -5.36
N ALA A 538 2.25 -17.80 -5.96
CA ALA A 538 3.12 -16.98 -6.79
C ALA A 538 2.37 -16.42 -8.00
N ARG A 539 1.58 -17.24 -8.70
CA ARG A 539 0.78 -16.80 -9.85
C ARG A 539 -0.25 -15.76 -9.45
N LEU A 540 -0.98 -16.02 -8.35
CA LEU A 540 -1.96 -15.09 -7.82
C LEU A 540 -1.31 -13.75 -7.42
N SER A 541 -0.15 -13.80 -6.76
CA SER A 541 0.60 -12.61 -6.34
C SER A 541 1.11 -11.81 -7.53
N ALA A 542 1.55 -12.47 -8.60
CA ALA A 542 1.99 -11.83 -9.85
C ALA A 542 0.88 -10.97 -10.50
N PHE A 543 -0.40 -11.29 -10.28
CA PHE A 543 -1.52 -10.44 -10.68
C PHE A 543 -1.92 -9.41 -9.63
N ALA A 544 -1.91 -9.78 -8.34
CA ALA A 544 -2.35 -8.88 -7.28
C ALA A 544 -1.50 -7.60 -7.19
N ALA A 545 -0.18 -7.71 -7.41
CA ALA A 545 0.73 -6.57 -7.40
C ALA A 545 0.40 -5.52 -8.49
N PRO A 546 0.36 -5.85 -9.79
CA PRO A 546 -0.01 -4.88 -10.83
C PRO A 546 -1.47 -4.43 -10.75
N MET A 547 -2.39 -5.24 -10.22
CA MET A 547 -3.75 -4.76 -9.94
C MET A 547 -3.75 -3.62 -8.91
N TRP A 548 -2.92 -3.71 -7.86
CA TRP A 548 -2.74 -2.60 -6.93
C TRP A 548 -2.06 -1.38 -7.59
N GLU A 549 -1.06 -1.58 -8.45
CA GLU A 549 -0.46 -0.47 -9.24
C GLU A 549 -1.52 0.27 -10.06
N VAL A 550 -2.46 -0.45 -10.67
CA VAL A 550 -3.57 0.16 -11.41
C VAL A 550 -4.53 0.93 -10.47
N ILE A 551 -4.96 0.32 -9.37
CA ILE A 551 -5.87 0.95 -8.40
C ILE A 551 -5.26 2.22 -7.80
N SER A 552 -3.99 2.15 -7.37
CA SER A 552 -3.29 3.27 -6.73
C SER A 552 -3.08 4.44 -7.68
N ARG A 553 -2.80 4.20 -8.96
CA ARG A 553 -2.75 5.24 -10.01
C ARG A 553 -4.07 5.99 -10.12
N PHE A 554 -5.21 5.28 -10.15
CA PHE A 554 -6.51 5.95 -10.19
C PHE A 554 -6.85 6.71 -8.90
N GLY A 555 -6.39 6.23 -7.75
CA GLY A 555 -6.48 6.98 -6.50
C GLY A 555 -5.67 8.28 -6.51
N ARG A 556 -4.49 8.27 -7.14
CA ARG A 556 -3.56 9.41 -7.23
C ARG A 556 -3.94 10.43 -8.31
N ASP A 557 -4.17 9.94 -9.52
CA ASP A 557 -4.32 10.77 -10.73
C ASP A 557 -5.79 11.07 -11.03
N GLY A 558 -6.71 10.39 -10.34
CA GLY A 558 -8.14 10.44 -10.55
C GLY A 558 -8.62 9.36 -11.51
N MET A 559 -9.87 8.96 -11.30
CA MET A 559 -10.56 7.98 -12.14
C MET A 559 -10.94 8.58 -13.51
N PRO A 560 -11.16 7.74 -14.54
CA PRO A 560 -11.46 8.18 -15.91
C PRO A 560 -12.62 9.19 -16.02
N LYS A 561 -12.51 10.16 -16.94
CA LYS A 561 -13.55 11.20 -17.17
C LYS A 561 -14.42 10.94 -18.40
N ASP A 562 -13.86 10.35 -19.46
CA ASP A 562 -14.50 10.25 -20.77
C ASP A 562 -15.09 8.86 -21.08
N GLY A 563 -15.25 8.00 -20.07
CA GLY A 563 -15.68 6.61 -20.21
C GLY A 563 -14.98 5.69 -19.22
N GLY A 564 -15.08 4.38 -19.40
CA GLY A 564 -14.46 3.37 -18.55
C GLY A 564 -13.14 2.83 -19.10
N ARG A 565 -12.59 1.82 -18.41
CA ARG A 565 -11.40 1.07 -18.85
C ARG A 565 -11.60 -0.42 -18.64
N VAL A 566 -11.07 -1.21 -19.58
CA VAL A 566 -10.89 -2.65 -19.45
C VAL A 566 -9.40 -2.93 -19.59
N LEU A 567 -8.80 -3.62 -18.63
CA LEU A 567 -7.40 -3.99 -18.63
C LEU A 567 -7.25 -5.51 -18.52
N PHE A 568 -6.47 -6.08 -19.44
CA PHE A 568 -6.15 -7.51 -19.44
C PHE A 568 -4.67 -7.69 -19.11
N GLY A 569 -4.39 -8.45 -18.05
CA GLY A 569 -3.08 -9.01 -17.78
C GLY A 569 -3.02 -10.43 -18.34
N THR A 570 -2.08 -10.75 -19.22
CA THR A 570 -1.92 -12.10 -19.79
C THR A 570 -0.54 -12.66 -19.45
N VAL A 571 -0.53 -13.93 -19.05
CA VAL A 571 0.71 -14.68 -18.84
C VAL A 571 1.22 -15.18 -20.19
N GLY A 572 2.49 -14.92 -20.50
CA GLY A 572 3.17 -15.44 -21.68
C GLY A 572 3.35 -16.96 -21.65
N GLU A 573 3.71 -17.55 -22.79
CA GLU A 573 3.89 -19.00 -22.92
C GLU A 573 5.01 -19.56 -22.02
N ASP A 574 6.00 -18.74 -21.69
CA ASP A 574 7.07 -19.06 -20.73
C ASP A 574 6.57 -19.26 -19.29
N GLY A 575 5.31 -18.92 -19.02
CA GLY A 575 4.70 -18.98 -17.70
C GLY A 575 5.21 -17.91 -16.73
N LEU A 576 6.04 -16.96 -17.16
CA LEU A 576 6.68 -15.95 -16.31
C LEU A 576 6.36 -14.53 -16.77
N SER A 577 6.37 -14.30 -18.07
CA SER A 577 6.05 -13.01 -18.68
C SER A 577 4.62 -12.61 -18.34
N LEU A 578 4.43 -11.35 -17.95
CA LEU A 578 3.11 -10.79 -17.67
C LEU A 578 2.97 -9.46 -18.44
N ALA A 579 2.06 -9.43 -19.40
CA ALA A 579 1.77 -8.25 -20.20
C ALA A 579 0.40 -7.68 -19.84
N TRP A 580 0.32 -6.37 -19.62
CA TRP A 580 -0.95 -5.68 -19.37
C TRP A 580 -1.31 -4.79 -20.56
N THR A 581 -2.52 -4.98 -21.10
CA THR A 581 -3.11 -4.10 -22.11
C THR A 581 -4.26 -3.33 -21.50
N SER A 582 -4.54 -2.12 -22.02
CA SER A 582 -5.65 -1.29 -21.59
C SER A 582 -6.46 -0.83 -22.80
N ARG A 583 -7.78 -0.99 -22.72
CA ARG A 583 -8.76 -0.54 -23.70
C ARG A 583 -9.66 0.51 -23.06
N ALA A 584 -9.83 1.65 -23.73
CA ALA A 584 -10.84 2.62 -23.36
C ALA A 584 -12.22 2.14 -23.83
N VAL A 585 -13.23 2.34 -22.99
CA VAL A 585 -14.63 2.01 -23.31
C VAL A 585 -15.43 3.29 -23.18
N ALA A 586 -16.04 3.73 -24.28
CA ALA A 586 -16.88 4.92 -24.28
C ALA A 586 -18.16 4.71 -23.44
N PRO A 587 -18.83 5.78 -22.97
CA PRO A 587 -20.14 5.67 -22.35
C PRO A 587 -21.12 4.91 -23.24
N VAL A 588 -21.94 4.04 -22.64
CA VAL A 588 -23.00 3.33 -23.34
C VAL A 588 -24.23 4.21 -23.52
N ASN A 589 -24.97 4.00 -24.60
CA ASN A 589 -26.27 4.61 -24.83
C ASN A 589 -27.35 3.82 -24.09
N ILE A 590 -28.10 4.48 -23.21
CA ILE A 590 -29.08 3.82 -22.33
C ILE A 590 -30.49 4.13 -22.83
N VAL A 591 -31.20 3.10 -23.28
CA VAL A 591 -32.56 3.18 -23.80
C VAL A 591 -33.50 2.45 -22.86
N ARG A 592 -34.60 3.09 -22.45
CA ARG A 592 -35.67 2.40 -21.73
C ARG A 592 -36.58 1.71 -22.74
N ALA A 593 -36.82 0.42 -22.56
CA ALA A 593 -37.73 -0.32 -23.40
C ALA A 593 -39.18 -0.11 -22.97
N GLU A 594 -40.09 0.05 -23.94
CA GLU A 594 -41.53 -0.10 -23.71
C GLU A 594 -41.80 -1.57 -23.37
N ALA A 595 -42.30 -1.83 -22.17
CA ALA A 595 -42.61 -3.17 -21.67
C ALA A 595 -44.08 -3.29 -21.26
N TYR A 596 -44.66 -4.49 -21.46
CA TYR A 596 -46.07 -4.79 -21.14
C TYR A 596 -46.27 -5.23 -19.67
N ASP A 597 -45.19 -5.55 -18.96
CA ASP A 597 -45.19 -6.06 -17.58
C ASP A 597 -45.10 -4.96 -16.50
N GLY A 598 -44.84 -3.70 -16.89
CA GLY A 598 -44.71 -2.57 -15.98
C GLY A 598 -43.33 -2.42 -15.32
N ASP A 599 -42.40 -3.36 -15.53
CA ASP A 599 -41.04 -3.27 -15.01
C ASP A 599 -40.14 -2.48 -15.98
N PRO A 600 -39.29 -1.55 -15.51
CA PRO A 600 -38.47 -0.73 -16.39
C PRO A 600 -37.24 -1.49 -16.88
N HIS A 601 -37.36 -2.14 -18.05
CA HIS A 601 -36.23 -2.77 -18.75
C HIS A 601 -35.32 -1.73 -19.40
N GLU A 602 -34.02 -1.90 -19.25
CA GLU A 602 -33.00 -1.06 -19.90
C GLU A 602 -32.25 -1.85 -20.97
N ILE A 603 -32.02 -1.20 -22.11
CA ILE A 603 -31.04 -1.64 -23.10
C ILE A 603 -29.87 -0.67 -23.06
N ARG A 604 -28.70 -1.22 -22.74
CA ARG A 604 -27.43 -0.53 -22.63
C ARG A 604 -26.60 -0.91 -23.86
N ILE A 605 -26.40 0.05 -24.75
CA ILE A 605 -25.88 -0.16 -26.09
C ILE A 605 -24.46 0.42 -26.14
N SER A 606 -23.48 -0.43 -26.41
CA SER A 606 -22.10 0.01 -26.61
C SER A 606 -21.99 1.05 -27.73
N ALA A 607 -21.02 1.96 -27.62
CA ALA A 607 -20.75 2.92 -28.68
C ALA A 607 -20.45 2.22 -30.02
N ARG A 608 -19.74 1.08 -29.97
CA ARG A 608 -19.48 0.23 -31.15
C ARG A 608 -20.77 -0.21 -31.83
N VAL A 609 -21.77 -0.68 -31.07
CA VAL A 609 -23.07 -1.09 -31.65
C VAL A 609 -23.78 0.10 -32.29
N CYS A 610 -23.75 1.28 -31.65
CA CYS A 610 -24.30 2.49 -32.26
C CYS A 610 -23.61 2.82 -33.59
N ASP A 611 -22.28 2.75 -33.63
CA ASP A 611 -21.50 3.03 -34.85
C ASP A 611 -21.82 2.02 -35.97
N LEU A 612 -21.86 0.73 -35.67
CA LEU A 612 -22.20 -0.33 -36.63
C LEU A 612 -23.63 -0.17 -37.18
N ILE A 613 -24.59 0.19 -36.32
CA ILE A 613 -25.97 0.47 -36.72
C ILE A 613 -26.00 1.70 -37.64
N ASP A 614 -25.33 2.79 -37.28
CA ASP A 614 -25.30 4.03 -38.05
C ASP A 614 -24.56 3.87 -39.39
N GLU A 615 -23.56 3.00 -39.47
CA GLU A 615 -22.91 2.58 -40.72
C GLU A 615 -23.88 1.83 -41.64
N GLU A 616 -24.63 0.86 -41.11
CA GLU A 616 -25.61 0.09 -41.90
C GLU A 616 -26.77 0.97 -42.38
N VAL A 617 -27.28 1.89 -41.54
CA VAL A 617 -28.31 2.86 -41.94
C VAL A 617 -27.81 3.77 -43.06
N ARG A 618 -26.56 4.24 -42.99
CA ARG A 618 -25.95 5.06 -44.06
C ARG A 618 -25.77 4.29 -45.37
N ARG A 619 -25.59 2.97 -45.31
CA ARG A 619 -25.45 2.10 -46.49
C ARG A 619 -26.76 1.95 -47.27
N TRP A 620 -27.90 2.09 -46.60
CA TRP A 620 -29.23 1.89 -47.19
C TRP A 620 -30.12 3.15 -47.07
N PRO A 621 -29.78 4.24 -47.76
CA PRO A 621 -30.55 5.47 -47.67
C PRO A 621 -31.95 5.29 -48.27
N GLY A 622 -32.97 5.76 -47.56
CA GLY A 622 -34.36 5.79 -48.05
C GLY A 622 -35.13 4.47 -47.92
N VAL A 623 -34.56 3.46 -47.29
CA VAL A 623 -35.24 2.22 -46.91
C VAL A 623 -34.91 1.85 -45.46
N GLU A 624 -35.78 1.08 -44.82
CA GLU A 624 -35.50 0.48 -43.53
C GLU A 624 -34.50 -0.66 -43.68
N THR A 625 -33.57 -0.77 -42.73
CA THR A 625 -32.59 -1.86 -42.61
C THR A 625 -32.54 -2.34 -41.17
N GLY A 626 -31.78 -3.39 -40.88
CA GLY A 626 -31.67 -3.93 -39.54
C GLY A 626 -30.68 -5.07 -39.40
N GLY A 627 -30.82 -5.84 -38.33
CA GLY A 627 -29.95 -6.97 -38.03
C GLY A 627 -30.26 -7.60 -36.68
N VAL A 628 -29.28 -8.33 -36.15
CA VAL A 628 -29.40 -9.05 -34.88
C VAL A 628 -28.51 -8.42 -33.83
N LEU A 629 -29.08 -8.20 -32.63
CA LEU A 629 -28.35 -7.68 -31.48
C LEU A 629 -27.60 -8.81 -30.76
N VAL A 630 -26.33 -8.56 -30.43
CA VAL A 630 -25.47 -9.50 -29.73
C VAL A 630 -25.02 -8.91 -28.39
N GLY A 631 -25.07 -9.73 -27.35
CA GLY A 631 -24.58 -9.34 -26.04
C GLY A 631 -25.01 -10.29 -24.93
N ARG A 632 -25.38 -9.72 -23.78
CA ARG A 632 -25.91 -10.47 -22.63
C ARG A 632 -27.14 -9.80 -22.02
N TYR A 633 -28.02 -10.62 -21.48
CA TYR A 633 -29.12 -10.20 -20.62
C TYR A 633 -28.80 -10.55 -19.16
N SER A 634 -28.99 -9.58 -18.27
CA SER A 634 -28.96 -9.80 -16.82
C SER A 634 -30.39 -9.89 -16.32
N GLU A 635 -30.79 -11.08 -15.87
CA GLU A 635 -32.08 -11.29 -15.18
C GLU A 635 -32.12 -10.56 -13.83
N ALA A 636 -30.98 -10.42 -13.15
CA ALA A 636 -30.91 -9.81 -11.83
C ALA A 636 -31.19 -8.30 -11.86
N THR A 637 -30.91 -7.64 -13.00
CA THR A 637 -31.14 -6.20 -13.19
C THR A 637 -32.14 -5.88 -14.30
N SER A 638 -32.74 -6.90 -14.93
CA SER A 638 -33.61 -6.77 -16.11
C SER A 638 -33.00 -5.87 -17.18
N THR A 639 -31.73 -6.10 -17.51
CA THR A 639 -30.92 -5.22 -18.38
C THR A 639 -30.28 -5.99 -19.53
N PHE A 640 -30.42 -5.46 -20.74
CA PHE A 640 -29.72 -5.94 -21.93
C PHE A 640 -28.44 -5.13 -22.12
N HIS A 641 -27.30 -5.81 -22.25
CA HIS A 641 -26.00 -5.22 -22.56
C HIS A 641 -25.61 -5.62 -24.00
N ALA A 642 -25.84 -4.73 -24.96
CA ALA A 642 -25.57 -4.95 -26.38
C ALA A 642 -24.17 -4.45 -26.75
N VAL A 643 -23.29 -5.36 -27.18
CA VAL A 643 -21.87 -5.10 -27.45
C VAL A 643 -21.45 -5.40 -28.89
N ASP A 644 -22.30 -6.07 -29.67
CA ASP A 644 -22.05 -6.28 -31.09
C ASP A 644 -23.37 -6.44 -31.88
N VAL A 645 -23.28 -6.47 -33.21
CA VAL A 645 -24.39 -6.81 -34.11
C VAL A 645 -23.97 -7.82 -35.16
N LEU A 646 -24.89 -8.69 -35.57
CA LEU A 646 -24.72 -9.47 -36.81
C LEU A 646 -25.41 -8.75 -37.97
N PRO A 647 -24.77 -8.72 -39.15
CA PRO A 647 -25.38 -8.12 -40.35
C PRO A 647 -26.65 -8.87 -40.73
N ALA A 648 -27.59 -8.14 -41.36
CA ALA A 648 -28.77 -8.75 -41.96
C ALA A 648 -28.38 -9.80 -43.01
N PRO A 649 -28.97 -11.01 -42.98
CA PRO A 649 -28.79 -12.02 -44.01
C PRO A 649 -29.08 -11.51 -45.42
N GLU A 650 -28.47 -12.12 -46.44
CA GLU A 650 -28.60 -11.70 -47.85
C GLU A 650 -30.05 -11.76 -48.36
N ASP A 651 -30.88 -12.65 -47.80
CA ASP A 651 -32.31 -12.78 -48.10
C ASP A 651 -33.21 -11.77 -47.36
N SER A 652 -32.63 -10.79 -46.65
CA SER A 652 -33.41 -9.75 -45.96
C SER A 652 -34.03 -8.76 -46.95
N VAL A 653 -35.32 -8.46 -46.77
CA VAL A 653 -36.08 -7.54 -47.62
C VAL A 653 -36.11 -6.15 -46.97
N ARG A 654 -35.77 -5.12 -47.76
CA ARG A 654 -35.71 -3.71 -47.33
C ARG A 654 -36.67 -2.88 -48.16
N SER A 655 -37.50 -2.08 -47.52
CA SER A 655 -38.41 -1.13 -48.17
C SER A 655 -38.52 0.15 -47.35
N ALA A 656 -39.18 1.19 -47.87
CA ALA A 656 -39.36 2.46 -47.16
C ALA A 656 -40.26 2.37 -45.92
N THR A 657 -40.99 1.27 -45.73
CA THR A 657 -42.02 1.11 -44.69
C THR A 657 -41.92 -0.21 -43.92
N GLU A 658 -41.00 -1.08 -44.31
CA GLU A 658 -40.85 -2.42 -43.72
C GLU A 658 -39.43 -2.96 -43.96
N PHE A 659 -38.85 -3.51 -42.90
CA PHE A 659 -37.68 -4.39 -42.94
C PHE A 659 -38.06 -5.81 -42.51
N VAL A 660 -37.79 -6.80 -43.36
CA VAL A 660 -37.96 -8.23 -43.04
C VAL A 660 -36.59 -8.87 -42.92
N LEU A 661 -36.26 -9.32 -41.70
CA LEU A 661 -35.00 -10.01 -41.43
C LEU A 661 -34.99 -11.40 -42.08
N GLY A 662 -34.02 -11.63 -42.96
CA GLY A 662 -33.79 -12.93 -43.58
C GLY A 662 -33.29 -13.99 -42.59
N THR A 663 -33.22 -15.24 -43.02
CA THR A 663 -32.79 -16.36 -42.15
C THR A 663 -31.64 -17.17 -42.71
N THR A 664 -31.24 -16.91 -43.96
CA THR A 664 -30.21 -17.67 -44.66
C THR A 664 -28.86 -17.52 -43.94
N GLY A 665 -28.28 -18.64 -43.50
CA GLY A 665 -27.00 -18.67 -42.78
C GLY A 665 -27.03 -18.15 -41.33
N LEU A 666 -28.14 -17.55 -40.87
CA LEU A 666 -28.23 -16.90 -39.57
C LEU A 666 -28.00 -17.86 -38.40
N ARG A 667 -28.57 -19.07 -38.47
CA ARG A 667 -28.36 -20.10 -37.43
C ARG A 667 -26.89 -20.47 -37.28
N GLY A 668 -26.17 -20.65 -38.39
CA GLY A 668 -24.74 -20.96 -38.37
C GLY A 668 -23.91 -19.82 -37.78
N ALA A 669 -24.23 -18.57 -38.11
CA ALA A 669 -23.58 -17.40 -37.53
C ALA A 669 -23.79 -17.31 -36.01
N LEU A 670 -24.99 -17.58 -35.53
CA LEU A 670 -25.31 -17.61 -34.10
C LEU A 670 -24.61 -18.76 -33.36
N GLU A 671 -24.52 -19.94 -33.96
CA GLU A 671 -23.78 -21.09 -33.41
C GLU A 671 -22.27 -20.79 -33.35
N ALA A 672 -21.71 -20.15 -34.38
CA ALA A 672 -20.30 -19.73 -34.42
C ALA A 672 -19.97 -18.66 -33.36
N LEU A 673 -20.85 -17.66 -33.19
CA LEU A 673 -20.75 -16.65 -32.13
C LEU A 673 -20.80 -17.29 -30.74
N ARG A 674 -21.74 -18.21 -30.51
CA ARG A 674 -21.85 -18.92 -29.24
C ARG A 674 -20.62 -19.78 -28.97
N GLY A 675 -20.05 -20.41 -30.00
CA GLY A 675 -18.83 -21.20 -29.91
C GLY A 675 -17.60 -20.35 -29.55
N SER A 676 -17.35 -19.28 -30.31
CA SER A 676 -16.19 -18.38 -30.12
C SER A 676 -16.24 -17.63 -28.78
N SER A 677 -17.43 -17.21 -28.35
CA SER A 677 -17.64 -16.59 -27.02
C SER A 677 -17.80 -17.62 -25.89
N ARG A 678 -17.80 -18.93 -26.18
CA ARG A 678 -18.09 -20.03 -25.25
C ARG A 678 -19.35 -19.77 -24.41
N GLY A 679 -20.39 -19.25 -25.07
CA GLY A 679 -21.69 -18.95 -24.48
C GLY A 679 -21.73 -17.69 -23.61
N THR A 680 -20.63 -16.91 -23.56
CA THR A 680 -20.64 -15.64 -22.84
C THR A 680 -21.37 -14.53 -23.57
N LEU A 681 -21.52 -14.62 -24.90
CA LEU A 681 -22.32 -13.70 -25.71
C LEU A 681 -23.36 -14.49 -26.53
N TYR A 682 -24.53 -13.91 -26.74
CA TYR A 682 -25.63 -14.55 -27.46
C TYR A 682 -26.59 -13.50 -28.06
N CYS A 683 -27.55 -13.99 -28.87
CA CYS A 683 -28.59 -13.15 -29.48
C CYS A 683 -29.54 -12.59 -28.43
N LEU A 684 -29.60 -11.26 -28.35
CA LEU A 684 -30.51 -10.51 -27.49
C LEU A 684 -31.85 -10.21 -28.16
N GLY A 685 -31.92 -10.31 -29.48
CA GLY A 685 -33.09 -9.96 -30.28
C GLY A 685 -32.65 -9.27 -31.56
N THR A 686 -33.48 -8.38 -32.07
CA THR A 686 -33.27 -7.74 -33.38
C THR A 686 -33.23 -6.23 -33.25
N TRP A 687 -32.70 -5.58 -34.28
CA TRP A 687 -32.81 -4.15 -34.43
C TRP A 687 -33.20 -3.79 -35.86
N HIS A 688 -33.86 -2.65 -36.03
CA HIS A 688 -34.14 -2.07 -37.35
C HIS A 688 -34.19 -0.54 -37.29
N SER A 689 -34.24 0.11 -38.44
CA SER A 689 -34.28 1.57 -38.56
C SER A 689 -35.64 2.07 -39.03
N HIS A 690 -36.10 3.20 -38.50
CA HIS A 690 -37.19 3.99 -39.08
C HIS A 690 -36.63 5.21 -39.81
N LEU A 691 -37.21 5.54 -40.97
CA LEU A 691 -36.82 6.72 -41.75
C LEU A 691 -37.31 8.05 -41.14
N VAL A 692 -38.27 7.98 -40.22
CA VAL A 692 -38.88 9.11 -39.53
C VAL A 692 -38.81 8.93 -38.02
N GLU A 693 -38.98 10.02 -37.27
CA GLU A 693 -39.03 9.94 -35.81
C GLU A 693 -40.38 9.37 -35.37
N SER A 694 -40.44 8.04 -35.23
CA SER A 694 -41.62 7.31 -34.77
C SER A 694 -41.24 6.29 -33.71
N GLY A 695 -42.17 6.07 -32.77
CA GLY A 695 -42.11 4.92 -31.88
C GLY A 695 -42.50 3.63 -32.62
N PRO A 696 -42.64 2.52 -31.89
CA PRO A 696 -42.96 1.24 -32.50
C PRO A 696 -44.31 1.22 -33.21
N SER A 697 -44.29 0.77 -34.46
CA SER A 697 -45.46 0.56 -35.31
C SER A 697 -46.33 -0.61 -34.82
N PRO A 698 -47.57 -0.76 -35.33
CA PRO A 698 -48.37 -1.95 -35.06
C PRO A 698 -47.68 -3.26 -35.48
N LEU A 699 -46.90 -3.24 -36.56
CA LEU A 699 -46.14 -4.39 -37.03
C LEU A 699 -44.99 -4.74 -36.08
N ASP A 700 -44.29 -3.74 -35.54
CA ASP A 700 -43.22 -3.96 -34.55
C ASP A 700 -43.75 -4.60 -33.29
N ARG A 701 -44.93 -4.14 -32.82
CA ARG A 701 -45.58 -4.70 -31.64
C ARG A 701 -46.05 -6.14 -31.88
N ALA A 702 -46.59 -6.43 -33.05
CA ALA A 702 -46.98 -7.79 -33.43
C ALA A 702 -45.75 -8.73 -33.51
N THR A 703 -44.64 -8.24 -34.09
CA THR A 703 -43.38 -8.99 -34.16
C THR A 703 -42.81 -9.25 -32.76
N ALA A 704 -42.81 -8.24 -31.89
CA ALA A 704 -42.36 -8.39 -30.51
C ALA A 704 -43.19 -9.42 -29.74
N GLN A 705 -44.51 -9.43 -29.92
CA GLN A 705 -45.40 -10.44 -29.32
C GLN A 705 -45.12 -11.84 -29.87
N ALA A 706 -44.90 -11.99 -31.18
CA ALA A 706 -44.56 -13.28 -31.77
C ALA A 706 -43.21 -13.82 -31.24
N MET A 707 -42.20 -12.95 -31.12
CA MET A 707 -40.89 -13.30 -30.55
C MET A 707 -40.99 -13.69 -29.08
N ALA A 708 -41.86 -13.04 -28.32
CA ALA A 708 -42.11 -13.33 -26.91
C ALA A 708 -42.73 -14.73 -26.68
N VAL A 709 -43.57 -15.21 -27.62
CA VAL A 709 -44.13 -16.57 -27.56
C VAL A 709 -43.11 -17.62 -28.00
N ALA A 710 -42.24 -17.27 -28.95
CA ALA A 710 -41.28 -18.21 -29.54
C ALA A 710 -40.02 -18.43 -28.70
N ARG A 711 -39.73 -17.58 -27.71
CA ARG A 711 -38.50 -17.64 -26.90
C ARG A 711 -38.83 -17.73 -25.41
N LEU A 712 -38.07 -18.59 -24.72
CA LEU A 712 -38.11 -18.72 -23.25
C LEU A 712 -37.43 -17.55 -22.53
N THR A 713 -36.62 -16.74 -23.24
CA THR A 713 -35.86 -15.63 -22.67
C THR A 713 -36.37 -14.30 -23.21
N PRO A 714 -36.37 -13.22 -22.40
CA PRO A 714 -36.68 -11.87 -22.87
C PRO A 714 -35.85 -11.52 -24.11
N SER A 715 -36.48 -10.88 -25.08
CA SER A 715 -35.81 -10.37 -26.28
C SER A 715 -36.05 -8.89 -26.45
N ALA A 716 -35.02 -8.19 -26.93
CA ALA A 716 -35.08 -6.78 -27.26
C ALA A 716 -35.37 -6.59 -28.75
N LEU A 717 -36.31 -5.69 -29.05
CA LEU A 717 -36.48 -5.13 -30.38
C LEU A 717 -36.07 -3.65 -30.32
N LEU A 718 -34.92 -3.31 -30.92
CA LEU A 718 -34.34 -1.97 -30.91
C LEU A 718 -34.63 -1.24 -32.21
N ILE A 719 -35.08 0.00 -32.12
CA ILE A 719 -35.45 0.82 -33.28
C ILE A 719 -34.52 2.03 -33.33
N ARG A 720 -33.76 2.18 -34.42
CA ARG A 720 -32.97 3.37 -34.72
C ARG A 720 -33.84 4.38 -35.49
N THR A 721 -34.23 5.47 -34.85
CA THR A 721 -34.90 6.62 -35.50
C THR A 721 -33.86 7.62 -35.98
N PRO A 722 -34.18 8.68 -36.74
CA PRO A 722 -33.18 9.68 -37.14
C PRO A 722 -32.46 10.35 -35.97
N THR A 723 -33.15 10.59 -34.86
CA THR A 723 -32.57 11.34 -33.72
C THR A 723 -32.05 10.48 -32.57
N GLY A 724 -32.35 9.18 -32.53
CA GLY A 724 -31.83 8.29 -31.50
C GLY A 724 -32.37 6.88 -31.58
N PHE A 725 -32.55 6.25 -30.41
CA PHE A 725 -33.04 4.89 -30.30
C PHE A 725 -34.37 4.83 -29.54
N ARG A 726 -35.19 3.84 -29.88
CA ARG A 726 -36.38 3.39 -29.14
C ARG A 726 -36.28 1.88 -28.96
N ALA A 727 -37.00 1.31 -28.00
CA ALA A 727 -36.94 -0.11 -27.74
C ALA A 727 -38.30 -0.67 -27.31
N LEU A 728 -38.57 -1.90 -27.70
CA LEU A 728 -39.66 -2.74 -27.24
C LEU A 728 -39.11 -4.00 -26.60
N LEU A 729 -39.75 -4.43 -25.53
CA LEU A 729 -39.48 -5.72 -24.91
C LEU A 729 -40.44 -6.79 -25.43
N CYS A 730 -39.88 -7.95 -25.75
CA CYS A 730 -40.61 -9.19 -26.03
C CYS A 730 -40.55 -10.06 -24.75
N ALA A 731 -41.49 -9.91 -23.81
CA ALA A 731 -41.60 -10.77 -22.62
C ALA A 731 -42.72 -11.81 -22.75
N SER A 732 -42.46 -13.04 -22.29
CA SER A 732 -43.37 -14.18 -22.45
C SER A 732 -44.72 -13.97 -21.75
N VAL A 733 -45.78 -14.50 -22.37
CA VAL A 733 -47.18 -14.32 -21.96
C VAL A 733 -47.49 -14.94 -20.58
N GLU A 734 -46.64 -15.80 -20.03
CA GLU A 734 -46.84 -16.38 -18.69
C GLU A 734 -46.73 -15.35 -17.55
N ALA A 735 -46.05 -14.21 -17.74
CA ALA A 735 -46.02 -13.13 -16.75
C ALA A 735 -47.31 -12.31 -16.69
N ALA A 736 -48.12 -12.30 -17.76
CA ALA A 736 -49.35 -11.49 -17.84
C ALA A 736 -50.58 -12.18 -17.22
N VAL A 737 -50.59 -13.51 -17.11
CA VAL A 737 -51.75 -14.28 -16.61
C VAL A 737 -51.80 -14.33 -15.07
N GLY A 738 -50.71 -13.99 -14.38
CA GLY A 738 -50.65 -13.92 -12.91
C GLY A 738 -51.37 -12.71 -12.30
N ALA A 739 -51.65 -11.66 -13.09
CA ALA A 739 -52.27 -10.43 -12.61
C ALA A 739 -53.79 -10.32 -12.89
N SER A 740 -54.39 -11.27 -13.64
CA SER A 740 -55.81 -11.23 -13.99
C SER A 740 -56.71 -12.18 -13.19
N ASN A 741 -56.17 -13.01 -12.31
CA ASN A 741 -56.95 -14.00 -11.55
C ASN A 741 -57.50 -13.51 -10.20
N ASP A 742 -57.31 -12.23 -9.84
CA ASP A 742 -57.84 -11.65 -8.59
C ASP A 742 -59.19 -10.91 -8.74
N VAL A 743 -59.91 -11.11 -9.84
CA VAL A 743 -61.24 -10.50 -10.04
C VAL A 743 -62.27 -11.52 -10.56
N THR A 744 -62.43 -12.66 -9.89
CA THR A 744 -63.67 -13.46 -9.94
C THR A 744 -63.72 -14.43 -8.77
N ASN A 745 -64.04 -13.95 -7.56
CA ASN A 745 -64.72 -14.74 -6.52
C ASN A 745 -65.18 -13.83 -5.38
N ALA A 746 -66.24 -13.07 -5.64
CA ALA A 746 -67.08 -12.48 -4.62
C ALA A 746 -68.53 -12.53 -5.13
N GLY A 747 -69.19 -13.66 -4.91
CA GLY A 747 -70.59 -13.84 -5.28
C GLY A 747 -71.05 -15.28 -5.03
N GLU A 748 -71.92 -15.42 -4.03
CA GLU A 748 -72.76 -16.59 -3.68
C GLU A 748 -72.11 -17.70 -2.84
N GLY A 749 -72.60 -17.82 -1.59
CA GLY A 749 -72.36 -18.95 -0.69
C GLY A 749 -72.15 -18.53 0.76
#